data_AF-A0A5C8M3I3-F1
#
_entry.id   AF-A0A5C8M3I3-F1
#
_cell.length_a   1.000
_cell.length_b   1.000
_cell.length_c   1.000
_cell.angle_alpha   90.00
_cell.angle_beta   90.00
_cell.angle_gamma   90.00
#
_symmetry.space_group_name_H-M   'P 1'
#
loop_
_entity.id
_entity.type
_entity.pdbx_description
1 polymer ?
#
loop_
_entity_poly.entity_id
_entity_poly.type
_entity_poly.pdbx_seq_one_letter_code
_entity_poly.pdbx_strand_id
1 'polypeptide(L)'
;MEAKNKQITSPYFTTYAREGRSVKKNLVNQIVSLTLTTGVLASSFLFIQPNQVSAAGETVNVWRTNETLTEKLTAQSNITFSPYRSTDENTIYVDENVAFQTVDGFGASITDSSAYLMNQKLSSTARNTLMTNLFSPTSGIGISWLRQPIGASDFSASGNYNLKDTATSTFSIAHDETNIIPLLQQAVSLNTNLKIMATPWSPPGWMKANNSMLGGTTATLNTANYGDLATYFVNFVDAYKAKGVPIYAVSPQNEPRWASDTYPGMYLTAQEEANFVKNNLGPALSGKNVKIFGFDHNWDVDFVPAYYSDTAAASYTPATAWHCYGGEATIMSTTHYLYPTKDIYETECTGGIWTDTTTGQFDVDMKNLTKSLRHWSKNFIAWNIALDTNYGPTNGGCTTCTGLVAIDQSSGAVTYGPSYYSMGHLSKFVVPGAARIASTGYASGIHNVALKNPDGSKVLVAYNETSANNTFKVKWGEQAFTYTLPAKSAVTFKWLGTQSTTNTIIENDKSLKASAYNEAYSIKPETSSDTGGGLDIGNATNGSWIMYKNVDLSGLSGITARVANGGTTSTSIEVRTGSATGTLLGTISVGATGGWQTWVTNSATLSGASGVKDVYLVYKGSVNLNGIQFTSTNLLLNPGLETGSLTNWSDWHPTGQAIAQSVDTSTPRTGNYKLTHYASTAYQQTAYQAVSVPNGTYRATVWVRSGGGQSAVRLEVSNYGGTPLYSDIGAASIPNTWTQLVIDNITVTTGTVTVGAFSNALAGNWAAFDDFNLVKK
;
A
#
# COMPACT_ATOMS: atom_id res chain seq x y z
N MET A 1 -19.87 19.96 -10.11
CA MET A 1 -19.40 20.09 -11.51
C MET A 1 -19.07 21.56 -11.76
N GLU A 2 -17.98 21.80 -12.51
CA GLU A 2 -17.24 23.07 -12.72
C GLU A 2 -16.26 23.49 -11.62
N ALA A 3 -15.14 22.76 -11.52
CA ALA A 3 -13.94 23.19 -10.82
C ALA A 3 -13.13 24.16 -11.70
N LYS A 4 -13.09 25.44 -11.33
CA LYS A 4 -12.17 26.41 -11.92
C LYS A 4 -10.77 26.20 -11.35
N ASN A 5 -9.87 25.71 -12.20
CA ASN A 5 -8.42 25.75 -12.01
C ASN A 5 -7.95 27.18 -11.72
N LYS A 6 -7.56 27.46 -10.48
CA LYS A 6 -6.66 28.57 -10.16
C LYS A 6 -5.40 27.99 -9.52
N GLN A 7 -4.30 28.07 -10.28
CA GLN A 7 -2.95 27.96 -9.76
C GLN A 7 -2.79 29.00 -8.64
N ILE A 8 -2.57 28.53 -7.42
CA ILE A 8 -2.07 29.36 -6.32
C ILE A 8 -0.62 28.95 -6.09
N THR A 9 0.29 29.82 -6.49
CA THR A 9 1.70 29.79 -6.09
C THR A 9 1.79 30.29 -4.64
N SER A 10 2.06 29.40 -3.69
CA SER A 10 2.34 29.77 -2.29
C SER A 10 3.85 29.89 -2.07
N PRO A 11 4.39 31.05 -1.60
CA PRO A 11 5.80 31.22 -1.32
C PRO A 11 6.06 31.13 0.19
N TYR A 12 6.11 29.93 0.77
CA TYR A 12 6.53 29.77 2.17
C TYR A 12 7.27 28.46 2.40
N PHE A 13 8.52 28.35 1.93
CA PHE A 13 9.49 27.41 2.52
C PHE A 13 10.91 27.94 2.30
N THR A 14 11.42 28.67 3.29
CA THR A 14 12.87 28.77 3.51
C THR A 14 13.16 28.77 5.01
N THR A 15 14.25 28.08 5.36
CA THR A 15 14.98 28.07 6.63
C THR A 15 14.32 27.45 7.88
N TYR A 16 14.67 26.19 8.18
CA TYR A 16 15.13 25.80 9.52
C TYR A 16 16.22 24.72 9.41
N ALA A 17 17.46 25.12 9.72
CA ALA A 17 18.59 24.23 9.95
C ALA A 17 19.45 24.81 11.09
N ARG A 18 19.87 23.93 12.02
CA ARG A 18 20.70 24.16 13.24
C ARG A 18 19.94 24.83 14.40
N GLU A 19 20.08 24.44 15.66
CA GLU A 19 21.23 23.90 16.40
C GLU A 19 20.86 22.77 17.36
N GLY A 20 21.77 21.82 17.55
CA GLY A 20 21.79 20.97 18.73
C GLY A 20 22.55 21.64 19.88
N ARG A 21 22.13 21.39 21.12
CA ARG A 21 23.01 21.55 22.29
C ARG A 21 22.69 20.54 23.40
N SER A 22 23.74 19.81 23.73
CA SER A 22 23.95 18.87 24.83
C SER A 22 23.47 19.38 26.20
N VAL A 23 22.85 18.51 27.01
CA VAL A 23 22.99 18.53 28.48
C VAL A 23 23.14 17.09 29.01
N LYS A 24 24.34 16.77 29.49
CA LYS A 24 24.63 15.65 30.40
C LYS A 24 24.07 15.95 31.79
N LYS A 25 23.48 14.96 32.47
CA LYS A 25 23.54 14.84 33.94
C LYS A 25 23.62 13.37 34.37
N ASN A 26 24.66 13.10 35.16
CA ASN A 26 24.91 11.87 35.91
C ASN A 26 23.91 11.72 37.08
N LEU A 27 23.58 10.49 37.47
CA LEU A 27 23.62 10.09 38.88
C LEU A 27 23.81 8.56 39.00
N VAL A 28 24.55 8.18 40.03
CA VAL A 28 25.18 6.87 40.28
C VAL A 28 24.49 6.18 41.47
N ASN A 29 24.33 4.86 41.35
CA ASN A 29 24.21 3.76 42.33
C ASN A 29 23.17 3.78 43.48
N GLN A 30 22.47 2.65 43.62
CA GLN A 30 22.63 1.77 44.79
C GLN A 30 22.27 0.30 44.47
N ILE A 31 23.05 -0.60 45.08
CA ILE A 31 23.10 -2.06 44.95
C ILE A 31 22.36 -2.70 46.13
N VAL A 32 21.64 -3.80 45.92
CA VAL A 32 21.56 -4.90 46.90
C VAL A 32 21.62 -6.24 46.17
N SER A 33 22.65 -7.02 46.50
CA SER A 33 22.89 -8.40 46.07
C SER A 33 22.04 -9.39 46.86
N LEU A 34 21.62 -10.48 46.21
CA LEU A 34 21.46 -11.76 46.89
C LEU A 34 21.95 -12.90 45.98
N THR A 35 23.00 -13.56 46.46
CA THR A 35 23.70 -14.69 45.84
C THR A 35 22.97 -15.99 46.16
N LEU A 36 22.80 -16.88 45.18
CA LEU A 36 22.78 -18.32 45.45
C LEU A 36 23.44 -19.08 44.29
N THR A 37 24.54 -19.73 44.63
CA THR A 37 25.37 -20.60 43.79
C THR A 37 24.80 -22.02 43.75
N THR A 38 24.64 -22.57 42.55
CA THR A 38 24.80 -24.01 42.28
C THR A 38 25.36 -24.19 40.87
N GLY A 39 26.58 -24.69 40.76
CA GLY A 39 27.22 -25.05 39.50
C GLY A 39 26.75 -26.42 39.01
N VAL A 40 26.53 -26.53 37.71
CA VAL A 40 26.45 -27.81 36.98
C VAL A 40 27.20 -27.65 35.66
N LEU A 41 28.03 -28.64 35.37
CA LEU A 41 28.92 -28.76 34.22
C LEU A 41 28.22 -28.52 32.87
N ALA A 42 28.76 -27.62 32.05
CA ALA A 42 28.34 -27.43 30.68
C ALA A 42 29.19 -28.32 29.75
N SER A 43 28.66 -29.51 29.44
CA SER A 43 29.09 -30.30 28.28
C SER A 43 28.57 -29.60 27.02
N SER A 44 29.48 -29.10 26.20
CA SER A 44 29.19 -28.47 24.91
C SER A 44 28.62 -29.48 23.91
N PHE A 45 27.30 -29.63 23.86
CA PHE A 45 26.60 -30.18 22.71
C PHE A 45 26.31 -29.06 21.72
N LEU A 46 27.05 -29.04 20.60
CA LEU A 46 26.67 -28.31 19.39
C LEU A 46 25.37 -28.94 18.86
N PHE A 47 24.22 -28.40 19.27
CA PHE A 47 22.98 -28.63 18.56
C PHE A 47 23.07 -27.88 17.23
N ILE A 48 23.43 -28.59 16.17
CA ILE A 48 23.07 -28.18 14.81
C ILE A 48 21.54 -28.29 14.78
N GLN A 49 20.84 -27.19 15.02
CA GLN A 49 19.43 -27.12 14.68
C GLN A 49 19.36 -27.19 13.15
N PRO A 50 18.66 -28.17 12.57
CA PRO A 50 18.38 -28.10 11.15
C PRO A 50 17.57 -26.82 10.93
N ASN A 51 17.98 -26.00 9.96
CA ASN A 51 17.15 -24.92 9.46
C ASN A 51 15.75 -25.49 9.21
N GLN A 52 14.76 -25.02 9.96
CA GLN A 52 13.38 -25.29 9.62
C GLN A 52 13.10 -24.57 8.30
N VAL A 53 13.30 -25.29 7.19
CA VAL A 53 12.66 -24.95 5.93
C VAL A 53 11.18 -25.13 6.20
N SER A 54 10.46 -24.02 6.46
CA SER A 54 9.01 -24.06 6.59
C SER A 54 8.48 -24.67 5.29
N ALA A 55 7.84 -25.83 5.40
CA ALA A 55 7.36 -26.56 4.24
C ALA A 55 6.36 -25.67 3.49
N ALA A 56 6.67 -25.32 2.23
CA ALA A 56 5.70 -24.69 1.33
C ALA A 56 4.46 -25.60 1.24
N GLY A 57 3.29 -25.07 1.57
CA GLY A 57 2.04 -25.86 1.56
C GLY A 57 0.85 -25.20 2.26
N GLU A 58 1.01 -23.98 2.76
CA GLU A 58 -0.02 -23.21 3.44
C GLU A 58 -1.20 -22.97 2.49
N THR A 59 -2.39 -23.31 2.97
CA THR A 59 -3.63 -23.10 2.22
C THR A 59 -4.07 -21.65 2.33
N VAL A 60 -4.39 -21.07 1.19
CA VAL A 60 -4.88 -19.70 1.03
C VAL A 60 -6.34 -19.75 0.62
N ASN A 61 -7.22 -19.20 1.46
CA ASN A 61 -8.62 -19.01 1.14
C ASN A 61 -8.79 -17.73 0.32
N VAL A 62 -9.74 -17.76 -0.62
CA VAL A 62 -9.87 -16.71 -1.65
C VAL A 62 -11.34 -16.29 -1.77
N TRP A 63 -11.60 -14.98 -1.76
CA TRP A 63 -12.93 -14.40 -1.99
C TRP A 63 -12.85 -13.31 -3.04
N ARG A 64 -13.79 -13.32 -3.99
CA ARG A 64 -13.81 -12.38 -5.12
C ARG A 64 -15.11 -11.59 -5.19
N THR A 65 -15.00 -10.32 -5.55
CA THR A 65 -16.10 -9.47 -6.01
C THR A 65 -15.69 -8.87 -7.34
N ASN A 66 -16.59 -8.86 -8.31
CA ASN A 66 -16.40 -8.14 -9.56
C ASN A 66 -17.27 -6.88 -9.56
N GLU A 67 -16.91 -5.87 -10.36
CA GLU A 67 -17.62 -4.58 -10.38
C GLU A 67 -19.12 -4.71 -10.74
N THR A 68 -19.49 -5.71 -11.55
CA THR A 68 -20.88 -5.98 -11.94
C THR A 68 -21.70 -6.60 -10.81
N LEU A 69 -21.06 -6.92 -9.68
CA LEU A 69 -21.63 -7.59 -8.53
C LEU A 69 -22.33 -8.91 -8.92
N THR A 70 -21.86 -9.60 -9.95
CA THR A 70 -22.27 -10.99 -10.23
C THR A 70 -21.57 -11.96 -9.27
N GLU A 71 -20.39 -11.57 -8.80
CA GLU A 71 -19.71 -12.16 -7.65
C GLU A 71 -19.65 -11.14 -6.52
N LYS A 72 -19.94 -11.59 -5.30
CA LYS A 72 -20.25 -10.74 -4.14
C LYS A 72 -19.60 -11.31 -2.90
N LEU A 73 -18.29 -11.06 -2.71
CA LEU A 73 -17.45 -11.78 -1.75
C LEU A 73 -17.59 -13.31 -1.91
N THR A 74 -17.67 -13.77 -3.16
CA THR A 74 -17.89 -15.16 -3.51
C THR A 74 -16.62 -15.96 -3.21
N ALA A 75 -16.72 -16.98 -2.36
CA ALA A 75 -15.62 -17.90 -2.10
C ALA A 75 -15.18 -18.61 -3.39
N GLN A 76 -13.88 -18.66 -3.62
CA GLN A 76 -13.26 -19.35 -4.76
C GLN A 76 -12.54 -20.61 -4.26
N SER A 77 -12.03 -21.43 -5.18
CA SER A 77 -11.16 -22.54 -4.83
C SER A 77 -9.94 -22.04 -4.05
N ASN A 78 -9.56 -22.77 -3.00
CA ASN A 78 -8.35 -22.48 -2.25
C ASN A 78 -7.11 -22.65 -3.14
N ILE A 79 -6.06 -21.90 -2.81
CA ILE A 79 -4.75 -21.97 -3.45
C ILE A 79 -3.75 -22.49 -2.42
N THR A 80 -2.64 -23.08 -2.87
CA THR A 80 -1.57 -23.53 -1.99
C THR A 80 -0.27 -22.82 -2.34
N PHE A 81 0.45 -22.35 -1.33
CA PHE A 81 1.79 -21.84 -1.53
C PHE A 81 2.73 -22.92 -2.07
N SER A 82 3.63 -22.53 -2.98
CA SER A 82 4.69 -23.36 -3.53
C SER A 82 6.04 -22.69 -3.31
N PRO A 83 7.17 -23.42 -3.35
CA PRO A 83 8.49 -22.80 -3.28
C PRO A 83 8.64 -21.70 -4.35
N TYR A 84 9.13 -20.53 -3.94
CA TYR A 84 9.32 -19.42 -4.86
C TYR A 84 10.40 -19.76 -5.89
N ARG A 85 10.13 -19.42 -7.16
CA ARG A 85 11.09 -19.47 -8.25
C ARG A 85 11.15 -18.08 -8.89
N SER A 86 12.36 -17.51 -8.98
CA SER A 86 12.56 -16.19 -9.58
C SER A 86 12.22 -16.24 -11.07
N THR A 87 11.11 -15.61 -11.43
CA THR A 87 10.66 -15.31 -12.78
C THR A 87 10.27 -13.83 -12.83
N ASP A 88 10.29 -13.20 -14.00
CA ASP A 88 9.88 -11.80 -14.17
C ASP A 88 8.36 -11.68 -14.25
N GLU A 89 7.70 -12.03 -13.15
CA GLU A 89 6.27 -11.88 -12.96
C GLU A 89 5.95 -10.64 -12.11
N ASN A 90 4.83 -9.97 -12.42
CA ASN A 90 4.27 -8.92 -11.57
C ASN A 90 4.06 -9.48 -10.16
N THR A 91 4.89 -9.08 -9.18
CA THR A 91 4.97 -9.74 -7.86
C THR A 91 4.65 -8.78 -6.73
N ILE A 92 3.72 -9.19 -5.86
CA ILE A 92 3.42 -8.56 -4.58
C ILE A 92 4.24 -9.27 -3.50
N TYR A 93 5.22 -8.57 -2.93
CA TYR A 93 6.08 -9.10 -1.87
C TYR A 93 5.48 -8.76 -0.52
N VAL A 94 4.90 -9.74 0.16
CA VAL A 94 4.28 -9.60 1.49
C VAL A 94 5.29 -10.04 2.56
N ASP A 95 5.58 -9.19 3.53
CA ASP A 95 6.49 -9.49 4.64
C ASP A 95 5.81 -9.21 5.98
N GLU A 96 5.50 -10.27 6.73
CA GLU A 96 4.80 -10.16 8.01
C GLU A 96 5.70 -9.72 9.16
N ASN A 97 7.02 -9.83 8.98
CA ASN A 97 8.01 -9.44 9.98
C ASN A 97 8.20 -7.92 10.04
N VAL A 98 7.55 -7.19 9.14
CA VAL A 98 7.55 -5.73 9.10
C VAL A 98 6.12 -5.22 9.28
N ALA A 99 5.84 -4.70 10.48
CA ALA A 99 4.57 -4.07 10.83
C ALA A 99 4.63 -2.53 10.75
N PHE A 100 3.47 -1.93 10.49
CA PHE A 100 3.24 -0.49 10.49
C PHE A 100 2.19 -0.14 11.56
N GLN A 101 1.17 0.67 11.23
CA GLN A 101 0.11 1.01 12.17
C GLN A 101 -0.83 -0.18 12.45
N THR A 102 -1.44 -0.16 13.64
CA THR A 102 -2.58 -1.03 13.96
C THR A 102 -3.86 -0.48 13.38
N VAL A 103 -4.73 -1.37 12.91
CA VAL A 103 -6.07 -1.07 12.41
C VAL A 103 -7.08 -1.13 13.54
N ASP A 104 -7.93 -0.12 13.55
CA ASP A 104 -8.84 0.21 14.62
C ASP A 104 -10.28 -0.17 14.29
N GLY A 105 -10.64 -0.24 13.00
CA GLY A 105 -11.91 -0.73 12.50
C GLY A 105 -12.28 -0.13 11.14
N PHE A 106 -13.42 -0.55 10.61
CA PHE A 106 -13.98 -0.06 9.34
C PHE A 106 -15.49 0.07 9.46
N GLY A 107 -16.09 0.97 8.70
CA GLY A 107 -17.54 1.09 8.70
C GLY A 107 -18.08 2.33 8.02
N ALA A 108 -19.18 2.85 8.57
CA ALA A 108 -19.90 3.99 8.03
C ALA A 108 -20.75 4.68 9.11
N SER A 109 -21.66 5.58 8.73
CA SER A 109 -22.52 6.31 9.65
C SER A 109 -23.97 5.83 9.60
N ILE A 110 -24.54 5.54 10.76
CA ILE A 110 -25.99 5.55 10.94
C ILE A 110 -26.43 7.01 11.09
N THR A 111 -26.55 7.74 9.98
CA THR A 111 -27.10 9.11 9.98
C THR A 111 -28.56 9.10 10.42
N ASP A 112 -29.15 10.26 10.76
CA ASP A 112 -30.58 10.35 11.09
C ASP A 112 -31.45 9.84 9.91
N SER A 113 -31.04 10.13 8.66
CA SER A 113 -31.64 9.53 7.46
C SER A 113 -31.53 8.00 7.42
N SER A 114 -30.34 7.44 7.67
CA SER A 114 -30.15 5.98 7.75
C SER A 114 -31.02 5.37 8.84
N ALA A 115 -31.04 5.98 10.02
CA ALA A 115 -31.78 5.51 11.19
C ALA A 115 -33.29 5.51 10.93
N TYR A 116 -33.80 6.58 10.32
CA TYR A 116 -35.20 6.69 9.90
C TYR A 116 -35.57 5.56 8.93
N LEU A 117 -34.79 5.34 7.87
CA LEU A 117 -35.09 4.27 6.91
C LEU A 117 -35.07 2.89 7.57
N MET A 118 -34.05 2.62 8.39
CA MET A 118 -33.88 1.32 9.02
C MET A 118 -34.94 1.01 10.08
N ASN A 119 -35.46 2.01 10.80
CA ASN A 119 -36.48 1.78 11.84
C ASN A 119 -37.92 1.98 11.36
N GLN A 120 -38.16 2.90 10.42
CA GLN A 120 -39.50 3.31 10.02
C GLN A 120 -39.96 2.65 8.71
N LYS A 121 -39.04 2.13 7.89
CA LYS A 121 -39.36 1.53 6.59
C LYS A 121 -39.12 0.02 6.51
N LEU A 122 -38.35 -0.53 7.43
CA LEU A 122 -38.13 -1.98 7.53
C LEU A 122 -39.03 -2.60 8.58
N SER A 123 -39.46 -3.85 8.33
CA SER A 123 -40.00 -4.69 9.39
C SER A 123 -38.91 -5.02 10.41
N SER A 124 -39.30 -5.38 11.64
CA SER A 124 -38.34 -5.79 12.68
C SER A 124 -37.42 -6.93 12.22
N THR A 125 -37.96 -7.90 11.47
CA THR A 125 -37.19 -9.00 10.88
C THR A 125 -36.18 -8.49 9.84
N ALA A 126 -36.61 -7.67 8.89
CA ALA A 126 -35.73 -7.13 7.85
C ALA A 126 -34.61 -6.26 8.45
N ARG A 127 -34.95 -5.40 9.43
CA ARG A 127 -33.98 -4.60 10.18
C ARG A 127 -32.97 -5.48 10.92
N ASN A 128 -33.40 -6.51 11.63
CA ASN A 128 -32.50 -7.40 12.36
C ASN A 128 -31.56 -8.18 11.43
N THR A 129 -32.06 -8.61 10.27
CA THR A 129 -31.23 -9.22 9.22
C THR A 129 -30.19 -8.23 8.70
N LEU A 130 -30.60 -7.00 8.37
CA LEU A 130 -29.68 -5.96 7.91
C LEU A 130 -28.61 -5.65 8.97
N MET A 131 -29.00 -5.46 10.22
CA MET A 131 -28.07 -5.19 11.33
C MET A 131 -27.09 -6.35 11.53
N THR A 132 -27.55 -7.59 11.45
CA THR A 132 -26.68 -8.77 11.51
C THR A 132 -25.68 -8.79 10.37
N ASN A 133 -26.14 -8.55 9.14
CA ASN A 133 -25.30 -8.51 7.95
C ASN A 133 -24.25 -7.39 8.00
N LEU A 134 -24.59 -6.24 8.58
CA LEU A 134 -23.66 -5.12 8.75
C LEU A 134 -22.63 -5.38 9.86
N PHE A 135 -23.07 -5.72 11.07
CA PHE A 135 -22.23 -5.64 12.26
C PHE A 135 -21.68 -6.97 12.76
N SER A 136 -22.35 -8.10 12.51
CA SER A 136 -21.87 -9.38 13.04
C SER A 136 -20.52 -9.76 12.40
N PRO A 137 -19.46 -10.02 13.19
CA PRO A 137 -18.16 -10.44 12.65
C PRO A 137 -18.18 -11.87 12.07
N THR A 138 -19.15 -12.69 12.48
CA THR A 138 -19.27 -14.09 12.04
C THR A 138 -20.31 -14.26 10.93
N SER A 139 -21.43 -13.54 11.04
CA SER A 139 -22.58 -13.72 10.14
C SER A 139 -22.74 -12.60 9.12
N GLY A 140 -21.98 -11.52 9.25
CA GLY A 140 -22.02 -10.34 8.39
C GLY A 140 -20.67 -9.96 7.81
N ILE A 141 -20.53 -8.68 7.47
CA ILE A 141 -19.26 -8.04 7.08
C ILE A 141 -18.51 -7.45 8.27
N GLY A 142 -19.03 -7.52 9.50
CA GLY A 142 -18.26 -7.17 10.70
C GLY A 142 -17.86 -5.69 10.83
N ILE A 143 -18.74 -4.75 10.45
CA ILE A 143 -18.52 -3.32 10.71
C ILE A 143 -18.13 -3.12 12.18
N SER A 144 -16.99 -2.46 12.39
CA SER A 144 -16.32 -2.28 13.69
C SER A 144 -16.07 -0.82 14.04
N TRP A 145 -16.53 0.11 13.19
CA TRP A 145 -16.46 1.54 13.45
C TRP A 145 -17.71 2.27 12.95
N LEU A 146 -18.22 3.21 13.75
CA LEU A 146 -19.29 4.14 13.35
C LEU A 146 -18.84 5.59 13.51
N ARG A 147 -19.24 6.45 12.59
CA ARG A 147 -19.17 7.92 12.74
C ARG A 147 -20.58 8.46 12.90
N GLN A 148 -20.80 9.35 13.86
CA GLN A 148 -22.13 9.80 14.26
C GLN A 148 -22.21 11.33 14.31
N PRO A 149 -23.19 11.93 13.63
CA PRO A 149 -23.51 13.34 13.86
C PRO A 149 -23.87 13.65 15.32
N ILE A 150 -23.37 14.78 15.82
CA ILE A 150 -23.86 15.41 17.05
C ILE A 150 -24.91 16.46 16.63
N GLY A 151 -26.18 16.07 16.64
CA GLY A 151 -27.28 16.86 16.06
C GLY A 151 -27.42 16.63 14.55
N ALA A 152 -28.13 17.52 13.85
CA ALA A 152 -28.39 17.37 12.43
C ALA A 152 -27.12 17.47 11.56
N SER A 153 -27.12 16.68 10.49
CA SER A 153 -26.20 16.76 9.36
C SER A 153 -26.98 17.12 8.09
N ASP A 154 -26.28 17.09 6.95
CA ASP A 154 -26.89 17.17 5.62
C ASP A 154 -27.73 15.90 5.28
N PHE A 155 -27.57 14.82 6.05
CA PHE A 155 -28.42 13.62 6.04
C PHE A 155 -29.23 13.49 7.33
N SER A 156 -30.26 14.32 7.46
CA SER A 156 -31.24 14.24 8.53
C SER A 156 -32.66 14.18 7.98
N ALA A 157 -33.43 13.15 8.33
CA ALA A 157 -34.79 12.95 7.83
C ALA A 157 -35.78 13.98 8.38
N SER A 158 -35.44 14.58 9.52
CA SER A 158 -36.27 15.51 10.28
C SER A 158 -35.92 17.00 10.05
N GLY A 159 -34.96 17.28 9.16
CA GLY A 159 -34.44 18.63 8.94
C GLY A 159 -33.38 19.03 9.98
N ASN A 160 -33.20 20.33 10.18
CA ASN A 160 -32.22 20.87 11.13
C ASN A 160 -32.72 20.73 12.58
N TYR A 161 -31.93 20.06 13.42
CA TYR A 161 -32.12 19.99 14.86
C TYR A 161 -30.79 20.03 15.60
N ASN A 162 -30.81 20.48 16.84
CA ASN A 162 -29.67 20.48 17.75
C ASN A 162 -30.12 19.88 19.10
N LEU A 163 -29.19 19.72 20.04
CA LEU A 163 -29.47 19.08 21.33
C LEU A 163 -29.63 20.09 22.48
N LYS A 164 -29.62 21.40 22.20
CA LYS A 164 -29.77 22.52 23.16
C LYS A 164 -30.22 23.81 22.46
N ASP A 165 -31.52 23.92 22.22
CA ASP A 165 -32.12 24.94 21.33
C ASP A 165 -31.81 26.39 21.70
N THR A 166 -31.61 26.70 22.99
CA THR A 166 -31.28 28.04 23.47
C THR A 166 -30.19 28.00 24.55
N ALA A 167 -29.66 29.17 24.92
CA ALA A 167 -28.70 29.27 26.02
C ALA A 167 -29.26 28.73 27.35
N THR A 168 -30.57 28.84 27.58
CA THR A 168 -31.24 28.43 28.82
C THR A 168 -31.98 27.09 28.74
N SER A 169 -32.08 26.45 27.56
CA SER A 169 -32.74 25.15 27.43
C SER A 169 -31.89 24.03 28.03
N THR A 170 -32.56 22.99 28.53
CA THR A 170 -31.92 21.74 28.94
C THR A 170 -31.36 21.00 27.73
N PHE A 171 -30.16 20.43 27.86
CA PHE A 171 -29.59 19.54 26.86
C PHE A 171 -30.41 18.24 26.76
N SER A 172 -30.73 17.77 25.56
CA SER A 172 -31.55 16.57 25.36
C SER A 172 -31.18 15.80 24.10
N ILE A 173 -31.06 14.47 24.23
CA ILE A 173 -30.91 13.51 23.12
C ILE A 173 -32.23 12.82 22.73
N ALA A 174 -33.38 13.39 23.12
CA ALA A 174 -34.69 12.78 22.88
C ALA A 174 -34.98 12.49 21.40
N HIS A 175 -34.43 13.32 20.50
CA HIS A 175 -34.48 13.06 19.05
C HIS A 175 -33.80 11.71 18.73
N ASP A 176 -32.55 11.55 19.16
CA ASP A 176 -31.71 10.39 18.88
C ASP A 176 -32.28 9.10 19.51
N GLU A 177 -32.97 9.22 20.65
CA GLU A 177 -33.63 8.10 21.34
C GLU A 177 -34.70 7.40 20.50
N THR A 178 -35.26 8.07 19.50
CA THR A 178 -36.33 7.51 18.67
C THR A 178 -35.80 6.49 17.67
N ASN A 179 -34.74 6.85 16.91
CA ASN A 179 -34.24 6.01 15.82
C ASN A 179 -32.75 5.66 15.93
N ILE A 180 -31.91 6.56 16.42
CA ILE A 180 -30.45 6.41 16.35
C ILE A 180 -29.98 5.49 17.47
N ILE A 181 -30.29 5.83 18.73
CA ILE A 181 -29.82 5.10 19.91
C ILE A 181 -30.18 3.60 19.88
N PRO A 182 -31.42 3.18 19.52
CA PRO A 182 -31.74 1.76 19.46
C PRO A 182 -30.87 0.97 18.47
N LEU A 183 -30.54 1.57 17.31
CA LEU A 183 -29.69 0.94 16.31
C LEU A 183 -28.23 0.90 16.78
N LEU A 184 -27.74 1.95 17.44
CA LEU A 184 -26.39 1.96 18.00
C LEU A 184 -26.22 0.92 19.11
N GLN A 185 -27.22 0.77 20.00
CA GLN A 185 -27.23 -0.28 21.01
C GLN A 185 -27.21 -1.67 20.38
N GLN A 186 -28.01 -1.88 19.33
CA GLN A 186 -28.00 -3.15 18.59
C GLN A 186 -26.64 -3.40 17.93
N ALA A 187 -26.02 -2.39 17.30
CA ALA A 187 -24.70 -2.51 16.70
C ALA A 187 -23.62 -2.90 17.73
N VAL A 188 -23.59 -2.23 18.90
CA VAL A 188 -22.68 -2.56 20.02
C VAL A 188 -22.91 -3.99 20.52
N SER A 189 -24.16 -4.46 20.56
CA SER A 189 -24.47 -5.84 20.98
C SER A 189 -24.00 -6.89 19.96
N LEU A 190 -24.02 -6.57 18.66
CA LEU A 190 -23.61 -7.47 17.59
C LEU A 190 -22.09 -7.51 17.39
N ASN A 191 -21.39 -6.41 17.72
CA ASN A 191 -19.94 -6.31 17.66
C ASN A 191 -19.39 -5.55 18.87
N THR A 192 -18.89 -6.29 19.85
CA THR A 192 -18.35 -5.71 21.10
C THR A 192 -17.04 -4.96 20.91
N ASN A 193 -16.39 -5.08 19.75
CA ASN A 193 -15.19 -4.31 19.39
C ASN A 193 -15.54 -2.98 18.66
N LEU A 194 -16.84 -2.68 18.48
CA LEU A 194 -17.29 -1.49 17.77
C LEU A 194 -16.81 -0.21 18.47
N LYS A 195 -16.17 0.68 17.71
CA LYS A 195 -15.84 2.04 18.13
C LYS A 195 -16.81 3.03 17.50
N ILE A 196 -17.16 4.08 18.25
CA ILE A 196 -18.05 5.13 17.76
C ILE A 196 -17.34 6.47 17.92
N MET A 197 -17.14 7.19 16.82
CA MET A 197 -16.72 8.59 16.85
C MET A 197 -17.91 9.51 16.60
N ALA A 198 -17.85 10.75 17.08
CA ALA A 198 -18.89 11.72 16.83
C ALA A 198 -18.37 13.10 16.44
N THR A 199 -19.13 13.82 15.63
CA THR A 199 -18.76 15.17 15.18
C THR A 199 -19.99 16.04 14.93
N PRO A 200 -20.00 17.33 15.29
CA PRO A 200 -21.07 18.23 14.90
C PRO A 200 -20.84 18.76 13.48
N TRP A 201 -21.92 18.83 12.68
CA TRP A 201 -21.94 19.70 11.50
C TRP A 201 -22.08 21.16 11.91
N SER A 202 -22.81 21.42 12.99
CA SER A 202 -23.00 22.76 13.52
C SER A 202 -23.32 22.68 15.01
N PRO A 203 -22.83 23.62 15.82
CA PRO A 203 -23.40 23.85 17.14
C PRO A 203 -24.82 24.45 17.02
N PRO A 204 -25.58 24.55 18.13
CA PRO A 204 -26.81 25.34 18.16
C PRO A 204 -26.61 26.76 17.62
N GLY A 205 -27.59 27.27 16.87
CA GLY A 205 -27.45 28.54 16.13
C GLY A 205 -27.06 29.73 17.00
N TRP A 206 -27.55 29.81 18.23
CA TRP A 206 -27.23 30.88 19.19
C TRP A 206 -25.76 30.93 19.61
N MET A 207 -24.99 29.87 19.35
CA MET A 207 -23.55 29.86 19.59
C MET A 207 -22.76 30.56 18.48
N LYS A 208 -23.36 30.76 17.29
CA LYS A 208 -22.69 31.25 16.08
C LYS A 208 -22.97 32.73 15.81
N ALA A 209 -22.05 33.36 15.09
CA ALA A 209 -22.16 34.77 14.70
C ALA A 209 -23.39 35.08 13.84
N ASN A 210 -23.85 34.11 13.04
CA ASN A 210 -25.03 34.24 12.18
C ASN A 210 -26.35 33.83 12.86
N ASN A 211 -26.33 33.45 14.14
CA ASN A 211 -27.48 32.96 14.90
C ASN A 211 -28.28 31.84 14.18
N SER A 212 -27.61 30.99 13.41
CA SER A 212 -28.24 29.95 12.59
C SER A 212 -27.40 28.67 12.60
N MET A 213 -28.06 27.52 12.54
CA MET A 213 -27.37 26.25 12.33
C MET A 213 -26.78 26.14 10.92
N LEU A 214 -27.42 26.76 9.93
CA LEU A 214 -26.94 26.76 8.54
C LEU A 214 -25.55 27.38 8.43
N GLY A 215 -24.77 26.90 7.48
CA GLY A 215 -23.47 27.46 7.14
C GLY A 215 -23.57 28.82 6.44
N GLY A 216 -22.70 29.06 5.47
CA GLY A 216 -22.51 30.35 4.83
C GLY A 216 -21.31 31.14 5.39
N THR A 217 -20.97 32.25 4.72
CA THR A 217 -19.70 32.98 4.95
C THR A 217 -19.54 33.59 6.35
N THR A 218 -20.63 33.77 7.09
CA THR A 218 -20.64 34.29 8.47
C THR A 218 -20.91 33.21 9.53
N ALA A 219 -20.94 31.94 9.14
CA ALA A 219 -21.17 30.81 10.03
C ALA A 219 -19.92 30.45 10.86
N THR A 220 -19.46 31.36 11.70
CA THR A 220 -18.33 31.15 12.61
C THR A 220 -18.78 31.05 14.07
N LEU A 221 -17.99 30.37 14.90
CA LEU A 221 -18.25 30.25 16.33
C LEU A 221 -18.01 31.60 17.03
N ASN A 222 -18.95 32.06 17.85
CA ASN A 222 -18.70 33.19 18.72
C ASN A 222 -17.76 32.76 19.86
N THR A 223 -16.64 33.46 20.02
CA THR A 223 -15.61 33.15 21.03
C THR A 223 -16.15 33.09 22.46
N ALA A 224 -17.19 33.88 22.78
CA ALA A 224 -17.86 33.83 24.09
C ALA A 224 -18.50 32.47 24.39
N ASN A 225 -18.87 31.70 23.35
CA ASN A 225 -19.58 30.43 23.47
C ASN A 225 -18.64 29.20 23.37
N TYR A 226 -17.32 29.38 23.38
CA TYR A 226 -16.39 28.25 23.35
C TYR A 226 -16.58 27.33 24.58
N GLY A 227 -16.84 27.92 25.75
CA GLY A 227 -17.16 27.16 26.96
C GLY A 227 -18.45 26.36 26.82
N ASP A 228 -19.50 27.01 26.30
CA ASP A 228 -20.81 26.37 26.09
C ASP A 228 -20.74 25.20 25.09
N LEU A 229 -19.97 25.35 24.01
CA LEU A 229 -19.76 24.27 23.05
C LEU A 229 -19.00 23.10 23.70
N ALA A 230 -17.96 23.36 24.50
CA ALA A 230 -17.27 22.29 25.21
C ALA A 230 -18.20 21.54 26.19
N THR A 231 -19.08 22.25 26.91
CA THR A 231 -20.12 21.64 27.74
C THR A 231 -21.12 20.82 26.92
N TYR A 232 -21.48 21.28 25.71
CA TYR A 232 -22.35 20.55 24.79
C TYR A 232 -21.73 19.19 24.38
N PHE A 233 -20.44 19.14 24.06
CA PHE A 233 -19.72 17.88 23.83
C PHE A 233 -19.73 16.95 25.04
N VAL A 234 -19.46 17.49 26.24
CA VAL A 234 -19.50 16.71 27.49
C VAL A 234 -20.87 16.09 27.73
N ASN A 235 -21.94 16.88 27.58
CA ASN A 235 -23.30 16.40 27.78
C ASN A 235 -23.68 15.31 26.77
N PHE A 236 -23.26 15.45 25.50
CA PHE A 236 -23.46 14.43 24.48
C PHE A 236 -22.76 13.12 24.87
N VAL A 237 -21.47 13.18 25.20
CA VAL A 237 -20.67 12.01 25.60
C VAL A 237 -21.29 11.30 26.81
N ASP A 238 -21.68 12.05 27.83
CA ASP A 238 -22.25 11.48 29.05
C ASP A 238 -23.64 10.89 28.79
N ALA A 239 -24.49 11.55 28.00
CA ALA A 239 -25.82 11.07 27.65
C ALA A 239 -25.77 9.78 26.81
N TYR A 240 -24.91 9.73 25.79
CA TYR A 240 -24.72 8.52 24.97
C TYR A 240 -24.14 7.37 25.78
N LYS A 241 -23.16 7.63 26.65
CA LYS A 241 -22.63 6.64 27.59
C LYS A 241 -23.71 6.10 28.53
N ALA A 242 -24.60 6.95 29.04
CA ALA A 242 -25.72 6.53 29.89
C ALA A 242 -26.72 5.62 29.17
N LYS A 243 -26.76 5.65 27.83
CA LYS A 243 -27.53 4.73 26.98
C LYS A 243 -26.76 3.47 26.58
N GLY A 244 -25.56 3.25 27.10
CA GLY A 244 -24.73 2.10 26.72
C GLY A 244 -24.06 2.24 25.34
N VAL A 245 -23.94 3.47 24.84
CA VAL A 245 -23.30 3.80 23.56
C VAL A 245 -22.08 4.67 23.83
N PRO A 246 -20.95 4.11 24.30
CA PRO A 246 -19.78 4.91 24.65
C PRO A 246 -19.13 5.52 23.40
N ILE A 247 -18.85 6.83 23.47
CA ILE A 247 -18.10 7.55 22.43
C ILE A 247 -16.60 7.32 22.64
N TYR A 248 -15.92 6.86 21.59
CA TYR A 248 -14.47 6.64 21.58
C TYR A 248 -13.69 7.90 21.24
N ALA A 249 -14.18 8.68 20.27
CA ALA A 249 -13.52 9.90 19.80
C ALA A 249 -14.53 10.96 19.37
N VAL A 250 -14.10 12.21 19.39
CA VAL A 250 -14.81 13.32 18.74
C VAL A 250 -13.88 14.14 17.87
N SER A 251 -14.39 14.79 16.83
CA SER A 251 -13.72 15.91 16.18
C SER A 251 -14.44 17.22 16.54
N PRO A 252 -13.73 18.38 16.61
CA PRO A 252 -14.34 19.65 16.99
C PRO A 252 -15.45 20.14 16.04
N GLN A 253 -15.33 19.80 14.76
CA GLN A 253 -16.21 20.28 13.69
C GLN A 253 -16.04 19.37 12.47
N ASN A 254 -17.15 18.97 11.84
CA ASN A 254 -17.13 18.36 10.51
C ASN A 254 -16.71 19.40 9.47
N GLU A 255 -15.70 19.10 8.65
CA GLU A 255 -15.27 19.91 7.52
C GLU A 255 -15.12 21.41 7.85
N PRO A 256 -14.26 21.81 8.81
CA PRO A 256 -14.17 23.18 9.31
C PRO A 256 -13.82 24.24 8.24
N ARG A 257 -13.42 23.83 7.04
CA ARG A 257 -13.15 24.71 5.90
C ARG A 257 -14.26 24.71 4.85
N TRP A 258 -15.41 24.13 5.15
CA TRP A 258 -16.60 24.09 4.31
C TRP A 258 -17.88 24.25 5.15
N ALA A 259 -18.70 25.25 4.82
CA ALA A 259 -20.00 25.44 5.46
C ALA A 259 -21.04 25.90 4.42
N SER A 260 -21.85 24.95 3.94
CA SER A 260 -22.95 25.19 2.99
C SER A 260 -24.03 26.09 3.58
N ASP A 261 -24.66 26.93 2.77
CA ASP A 261 -25.83 27.73 3.16
C ASP A 261 -27.13 26.90 3.21
N THR A 262 -27.13 25.66 2.69
CA THR A 262 -28.32 24.81 2.60
C THR A 262 -28.51 23.84 3.76
N TYR A 263 -27.48 23.58 4.56
CA TYR A 263 -27.51 22.59 5.65
C TYR A 263 -26.60 23.01 6.82
N PRO A 264 -26.63 22.31 7.98
CA PRO A 264 -25.83 22.68 9.13
C PRO A 264 -24.33 22.70 8.82
N GLY A 265 -23.64 23.77 9.21
CA GLY A 265 -22.21 23.94 8.94
C GLY A 265 -21.60 25.02 9.81
N MET A 266 -20.29 24.94 10.07
CA MET A 266 -19.55 26.00 10.75
C MET A 266 -18.10 26.06 10.27
N TYR A 267 -17.63 27.27 9.97
CA TYR A 267 -16.23 27.53 9.67
C TYR A 267 -15.40 27.60 10.95
N LEU A 268 -14.23 26.96 10.88
CA LEU A 268 -13.19 27.05 11.88
C LEU A 268 -11.83 27.10 11.17
N THR A 269 -11.00 28.08 11.47
CA THR A 269 -9.59 28.10 11.04
C THR A 269 -8.76 27.17 11.93
N ALA A 270 -7.56 26.80 11.47
CA ALA A 270 -6.64 25.99 12.27
C ALA A 270 -6.32 26.61 13.64
N GLN A 271 -6.20 27.94 13.69
CA GLN A 271 -5.94 28.68 14.92
C GLN A 271 -7.17 28.73 15.83
N GLU A 272 -8.37 28.89 15.28
CA GLU A 272 -9.61 28.86 16.07
C GLU A 272 -9.86 27.46 16.65
N GLU A 273 -9.65 26.40 15.87
CA GLU A 273 -9.76 25.02 16.36
C GLU A 273 -8.73 24.75 17.46
N ALA A 274 -7.46 25.13 17.24
CA ALA A 274 -6.43 25.00 18.26
C ALA A 274 -6.79 25.77 19.54
N ASN A 275 -7.31 26.99 19.42
CA ASN A 275 -7.75 27.79 20.56
C ASN A 275 -8.92 27.15 21.31
N PHE A 276 -9.92 26.62 20.59
CA PHE A 276 -11.04 25.92 21.20
C PHE A 276 -10.59 24.63 21.90
N VAL A 277 -9.73 23.84 21.25
CA VAL A 277 -9.23 22.59 21.83
C VAL A 277 -8.39 22.84 23.08
N LYS A 278 -7.42 23.75 23.03
CA LYS A 278 -6.49 23.96 24.15
C LYS A 278 -7.17 24.59 25.38
N ASN A 279 -8.11 25.52 25.18
CA ASN A 279 -8.68 26.30 26.28
C ASN A 279 -10.03 25.74 26.78
N ASN A 280 -10.74 24.93 25.98
CA ASN A 280 -12.11 24.53 26.30
C ASN A 280 -12.33 23.02 26.15
N LEU A 281 -12.27 22.48 24.92
CA LEU A 281 -12.67 21.09 24.66
C LEU A 281 -11.73 20.08 25.33
N GLY A 282 -10.42 20.27 25.21
CA GLY A 282 -9.39 19.42 25.82
C GLY A 282 -9.54 19.31 27.34
N PRO A 283 -9.55 20.45 28.07
CA PRO A 283 -9.83 20.46 29.50
C PRO A 283 -11.18 19.82 29.87
N ALA A 284 -12.25 20.09 29.11
CA ALA A 284 -13.59 19.57 29.41
C ALA A 284 -13.72 18.05 29.24
N LEU A 285 -12.99 17.46 28.28
CA LEU A 285 -12.97 16.00 28.05
C LEU A 285 -11.88 15.27 28.84
N SER A 286 -11.02 15.99 29.56
CA SER A 286 -9.99 15.39 30.40
C SER A 286 -10.60 14.43 31.42
N GLY A 287 -10.09 13.20 31.47
CA GLY A 287 -10.59 12.13 32.35
C GLY A 287 -11.83 11.38 31.85
N LYS A 288 -12.44 11.74 30.72
CA LYS A 288 -13.60 11.02 30.15
C LYS A 288 -13.24 9.81 29.28
N ASN A 289 -11.95 9.61 28.99
CA ASN A 289 -11.45 8.58 28.08
C ASN A 289 -12.04 8.69 26.65
N VAL A 290 -12.21 9.93 26.18
CA VAL A 290 -12.63 10.25 24.80
C VAL A 290 -11.47 10.97 24.11
N LYS A 291 -11.11 10.52 22.90
CA LYS A 291 -10.04 11.15 22.10
C LYS A 291 -10.57 12.35 21.33
N ILE A 292 -9.72 13.35 21.12
CA ILE A 292 -10.00 14.46 20.19
C ILE A 292 -9.21 14.22 18.91
N PHE A 293 -9.91 14.13 17.78
CA PHE A 293 -9.32 14.08 16.45
C PHE A 293 -9.35 15.47 15.86
N GLY A 294 -8.20 16.02 15.50
CA GLY A 294 -8.13 17.33 14.86
C GLY A 294 -8.52 17.27 13.39
N PHE A 295 -8.91 18.42 12.85
CA PHE A 295 -9.18 18.68 11.43
C PHE A 295 -10.49 18.12 10.85
N ASP A 296 -10.57 16.84 10.47
CA ASP A 296 -11.78 16.19 9.93
C ASP A 296 -12.26 16.79 8.59
N HIS A 297 -11.35 16.86 7.60
CA HIS A 297 -11.64 17.39 6.25
C HIS A 297 -10.65 16.85 5.17
N ASN A 298 -10.71 17.38 3.94
CA ASN A 298 -10.11 16.78 2.75
C ASN A 298 -8.57 16.78 2.68
N TRP A 299 -8.02 15.84 1.91
CA TRP A 299 -6.57 15.71 1.69
C TRP A 299 -5.92 16.91 0.97
N ASP A 300 -6.69 17.76 0.29
CA ASP A 300 -6.20 18.95 -0.43
C ASP A 300 -6.36 20.27 0.34
N VAL A 301 -6.72 20.20 1.63
CA VAL A 301 -6.92 21.39 2.46
C VAL A 301 -5.75 21.61 3.41
N ASP A 302 -5.04 22.73 3.23
CA ASP A 302 -3.94 23.15 4.11
C ASP A 302 -4.48 23.58 5.49
N PHE A 303 -4.24 22.74 6.49
CA PHE A 303 -4.72 22.98 7.87
C PHE A 303 -3.77 22.43 8.94
N VAL A 304 -3.35 21.18 8.76
CA VAL A 304 -2.70 20.38 9.80
C VAL A 304 -1.40 20.98 10.33
N PRO A 305 -0.47 21.50 9.50
CA PRO A 305 0.74 22.13 10.04
C PRO A 305 0.46 23.38 10.88
N ALA A 306 -0.50 24.21 10.46
CA ALA A 306 -0.89 25.39 11.22
C ALA A 306 -1.54 25.00 12.55
N TYR A 307 -2.37 23.97 12.57
CA TYR A 307 -3.02 23.46 13.78
C TYR A 307 -1.99 22.92 14.79
N TYR A 308 -1.09 22.02 14.37
CA TYR A 308 -0.11 21.41 15.27
C TYR A 308 1.04 22.33 15.69
N SER A 309 1.15 23.54 15.11
CA SER A 309 2.07 24.56 15.61
C SER A 309 1.71 25.05 17.03
N ASP A 310 0.45 24.91 17.44
CA ASP A 310 0.02 25.12 18.83
C ASP A 310 0.22 23.84 19.65
N THR A 311 1.35 23.77 20.37
CA THR A 311 1.72 22.58 21.15
C THR A 311 0.76 22.25 22.28
N ALA A 312 0.02 23.22 22.81
CA ALA A 312 -0.97 22.99 23.86
C ALA A 312 -2.22 22.29 23.28
N ALA A 313 -2.74 22.77 22.15
CA ALA A 313 -3.80 22.07 21.42
C ALA A 313 -3.35 20.67 20.98
N ALA A 314 -2.15 20.58 20.41
CA ALA A 314 -1.57 19.31 19.97
C ALA A 314 -1.48 18.28 21.11
N SER A 315 -1.29 18.70 22.37
CA SER A 315 -1.22 17.76 23.50
C SER A 315 -2.54 17.04 23.80
N TYR A 316 -3.68 17.64 23.46
CA TYR A 316 -5.01 17.04 23.61
C TYR A 316 -5.44 16.19 22.41
N THR A 317 -4.73 16.32 21.28
CA THR A 317 -5.12 15.75 20.00
C THR A 317 -4.18 14.61 19.62
N PRO A 318 -4.53 13.35 19.95
CA PRO A 318 -3.73 12.19 19.59
C PRO A 318 -3.79 11.80 18.12
N ALA A 319 -4.72 12.37 17.32
CA ALA A 319 -4.92 11.95 15.95
C ALA A 319 -5.41 13.06 15.01
N THR A 320 -5.21 12.86 13.71
CA THR A 320 -5.74 13.69 12.63
C THR A 320 -6.79 12.92 11.85
N ALA A 321 -7.95 13.55 11.60
CA ALA A 321 -9.04 13.00 10.80
C ALA A 321 -9.04 13.61 9.38
N TRP A 322 -9.34 12.79 8.37
CA TRP A 322 -9.31 13.13 6.95
C TRP A 322 -10.53 12.63 6.19
N HIS A 323 -10.89 13.33 5.12
CA HIS A 323 -11.93 12.96 4.16
C HIS A 323 -11.34 12.78 2.75
N CYS A 324 -12.00 11.96 1.92
CA CYS A 324 -11.52 11.61 0.58
C CYS A 324 -12.26 12.29 -0.58
N TYR A 325 -12.83 13.49 -0.37
CA TYR A 325 -13.55 14.22 -1.42
C TYR A 325 -12.63 15.00 -2.38
N GLY A 326 -11.40 15.29 -1.94
CA GLY A 326 -10.43 16.06 -2.71
C GLY A 326 -9.00 15.73 -2.30
N GLY A 327 -8.05 15.91 -3.23
CA GLY A 327 -6.63 15.67 -3.00
C GLY A 327 -6.18 14.22 -3.16
N GLU A 328 -5.07 13.86 -2.49
CA GLU A 328 -4.49 12.51 -2.53
C GLU A 328 -4.01 12.07 -1.14
N ALA A 329 -4.31 10.82 -0.79
CA ALA A 329 -4.02 10.19 0.50
C ALA A 329 -2.54 10.27 0.93
N THR A 330 -1.59 10.48 0.01
CA THR A 330 -0.17 10.70 0.31
C THR A 330 0.12 11.82 1.32
N ILE A 331 -0.78 12.81 1.45
CA ILE A 331 -0.66 13.85 2.48
C ILE A 331 -0.73 13.26 3.90
N MET A 332 -1.43 12.14 4.08
CA MET A 332 -1.51 11.44 5.36
C MET A 332 -0.15 10.82 5.74
N SER A 333 0.58 10.23 4.79
CA SER A 333 1.97 9.81 5.02
C SER A 333 2.86 11.00 5.37
N THR A 334 2.76 12.11 4.62
CA THR A 334 3.50 13.35 4.94
C THR A 334 3.19 13.84 6.35
N THR A 335 1.93 13.82 6.74
CA THR A 335 1.47 14.19 8.09
C THR A 335 2.04 13.25 9.16
N HIS A 336 2.02 11.93 8.92
CA HIS A 336 2.64 10.95 9.81
C HIS A 336 4.13 11.24 10.01
N TYR A 337 4.89 11.52 8.96
CA TYR A 337 6.32 11.79 9.09
C TYR A 337 6.64 13.14 9.76
N LEU A 338 5.76 14.14 9.60
CA LEU A 338 5.89 15.43 10.32
C LEU A 338 5.47 15.31 11.80
N TYR A 339 4.47 14.47 12.09
CA TYR A 339 3.86 14.33 13.42
C TYR A 339 3.71 12.85 13.80
N PRO A 340 4.81 12.11 14.01
CA PRO A 340 4.80 10.64 14.11
C PRO A 340 4.08 10.09 15.35
N THR A 341 3.82 10.93 16.35
CA THR A 341 3.03 10.57 17.53
C THR A 341 1.53 10.75 17.33
N LYS A 342 1.09 11.20 16.15
CA LYS A 342 -0.30 11.46 15.81
C LYS A 342 -0.81 10.34 14.93
N ASP A 343 -1.83 9.65 15.41
CA ASP A 343 -2.55 8.65 14.60
C ASP A 343 -3.25 9.35 13.42
N ILE A 344 -3.52 8.58 12.36
CA ILE A 344 -4.23 9.03 11.17
C ILE A 344 -5.53 8.23 11.05
N TYR A 345 -6.64 8.91 10.73
CA TYR A 345 -7.94 8.29 10.48
C TYR A 345 -8.59 8.91 9.24
N GLU A 346 -9.14 8.05 8.38
CA GLU A 346 -10.00 8.41 7.25
C GLU A 346 -11.45 8.29 7.71
N THR A 347 -12.06 9.43 8.04
CA THR A 347 -13.30 9.51 8.78
C THR A 347 -14.51 9.75 7.89
N GLU A 348 -14.33 10.17 6.63
CA GLU A 348 -15.46 10.28 5.72
C GLU A 348 -15.10 10.13 4.23
N CYS A 349 -15.76 9.17 3.60
CA CYS A 349 -15.78 8.96 2.16
C CYS A 349 -17.21 8.67 1.74
N THR A 350 -17.68 9.19 0.61
CA THR A 350 -19.03 8.88 0.13
C THR A 350 -19.00 8.19 -1.22
N GLY A 351 -20.00 7.35 -1.46
CA GLY A 351 -20.31 6.90 -2.81
C GLY A 351 -21.32 7.80 -3.49
N GLY A 352 -21.43 7.69 -4.81
CA GLY A 352 -22.50 8.37 -5.53
C GLY A 352 -22.57 8.05 -7.01
N ILE A 353 -23.66 8.49 -7.63
CA ILE A 353 -23.98 8.17 -9.03
C ILE A 353 -23.25 9.02 -10.06
N TRP A 354 -22.37 9.93 -9.62
CA TRP A 354 -21.49 10.70 -10.52
C TRP A 354 -20.31 9.88 -11.05
N THR A 355 -19.99 8.75 -10.41
CA THR A 355 -18.98 7.83 -10.91
C THR A 355 -19.48 7.23 -12.23
N ASP A 356 -18.60 7.09 -13.22
CA ASP A 356 -19.00 6.59 -14.53
C ASP A 356 -19.60 5.18 -14.48
N THR A 357 -20.28 4.78 -15.55
CA THR A 357 -20.86 3.44 -15.68
C THR A 357 -19.86 2.36 -16.13
N THR A 358 -18.59 2.71 -16.36
CA THR A 358 -17.55 1.82 -16.92
C THR A 358 -16.61 1.26 -15.86
N THR A 359 -16.44 1.96 -14.73
CA THR A 359 -15.60 1.62 -13.58
C THR A 359 -16.39 1.67 -12.27
N GLY A 360 -17.43 2.53 -12.19
CA GLY A 360 -18.41 2.57 -11.12
C GLY A 360 -17.88 2.97 -9.74
N GLN A 361 -18.75 2.92 -8.74
CA GLN A 361 -18.41 3.21 -7.35
C GLN A 361 -17.45 2.18 -6.73
N PHE A 362 -17.46 0.93 -7.23
CA PHE A 362 -16.60 -0.13 -6.72
C PHE A 362 -15.10 0.18 -6.91
N ASP A 363 -14.73 0.69 -8.08
CA ASP A 363 -13.35 1.09 -8.40
C ASP A 363 -12.84 2.19 -7.47
N VAL A 364 -13.65 3.24 -7.26
CA VAL A 364 -13.34 4.36 -6.37
C VAL A 364 -13.14 3.88 -4.94
N ASP A 365 -14.08 3.07 -4.42
CA ASP A 365 -14.01 2.57 -3.05
C ASP A 365 -12.77 1.71 -2.83
N MET A 366 -12.50 0.74 -3.71
CA MET A 366 -11.34 -0.15 -3.57
C MET A 366 -10.01 0.62 -3.62
N LYS A 367 -9.90 1.64 -4.47
CA LYS A 367 -8.73 2.52 -4.52
C LYS A 367 -8.57 3.33 -3.24
N ASN A 368 -9.60 4.03 -2.80
CA ASN A 368 -9.52 4.89 -1.61
C ASN A 368 -9.25 4.09 -0.34
N LEU A 369 -9.91 2.94 -0.18
CA LEU A 369 -9.74 2.06 0.97
C LEU A 369 -8.32 1.47 1.04
N THR A 370 -7.77 1.00 -0.09
CA THR A 370 -6.38 0.48 -0.11
C THR A 370 -5.37 1.61 0.09
N LYS A 371 -5.54 2.76 -0.58
CA LYS A 371 -4.69 3.96 -0.42
C LYS A 371 -4.68 4.43 1.04
N SER A 372 -5.83 4.57 1.68
CA SER A 372 -5.92 5.09 3.05
C SER A 372 -5.11 4.26 4.04
N LEU A 373 -5.22 2.93 3.99
CA LEU A 373 -4.42 2.04 4.84
C LEU A 373 -2.93 2.04 4.48
N ARG A 374 -2.58 2.19 3.20
CA ARG A 374 -1.18 2.37 2.78
C ARG A 374 -0.59 3.71 3.22
N HIS A 375 -1.42 4.69 3.57
CA HIS A 375 -1.02 6.01 4.04
C HIS A 375 -1.36 6.24 5.52
N TRP A 376 -1.04 5.24 6.35
CA TRP A 376 -1.08 5.29 7.81
C TRP A 376 -2.46 5.40 8.47
N SER A 377 -3.55 5.46 7.69
CA SER A 377 -4.89 5.43 8.29
C SER A 377 -5.11 4.14 9.08
N LYS A 378 -5.71 4.27 10.26
CA LYS A 378 -6.09 3.16 11.13
C LYS A 378 -7.51 2.68 10.87
N ASN A 379 -8.27 3.36 10.01
CA ASN A 379 -9.62 2.99 9.61
C ASN A 379 -9.92 3.40 8.15
N PHE A 380 -11.13 3.10 7.72
CA PHE A 380 -11.77 3.70 6.54
C PHE A 380 -13.27 3.75 6.79
N ILE A 381 -13.87 4.94 6.67
CA ILE A 381 -15.27 5.18 7.01
C ILE A 381 -16.01 5.72 5.78
N ALA A 382 -16.96 4.94 5.27
CA ALA A 382 -17.91 5.43 4.28
C ALA A 382 -18.98 6.31 4.95
N TRP A 383 -19.72 7.12 4.19
CA TRP A 383 -20.61 8.10 4.78
C TRP A 383 -21.91 7.47 5.29
N ASN A 384 -22.92 7.28 4.44
CA ASN A 384 -24.20 6.72 4.88
C ASN A 384 -24.19 5.18 4.90
N ILE A 385 -24.70 4.56 5.97
CA ILE A 385 -24.99 3.12 5.95
C ILE A 385 -26.16 2.83 5.02
N ALA A 386 -27.26 3.57 5.12
CA ALA A 386 -28.45 3.34 4.34
C ALA A 386 -29.02 4.64 3.77
N LEU A 387 -29.29 4.64 2.47
CA LEU A 387 -30.13 5.64 1.81
C LEU A 387 -31.26 4.93 1.08
N ASP A 388 -32.24 5.67 0.58
CA ASP A 388 -33.30 5.08 -0.23
C ASP A 388 -32.92 4.98 -1.72
N THR A 389 -33.83 4.43 -2.53
CA THR A 389 -33.65 4.30 -3.99
C THR A 389 -33.64 5.64 -4.73
N ASN A 390 -33.88 6.76 -4.03
CA ASN A 390 -33.78 8.14 -4.52
C ASN A 390 -32.67 8.93 -3.80
N TYR A 391 -31.68 8.23 -3.21
CA TYR A 391 -30.47 8.82 -2.61
C TYR A 391 -30.72 9.70 -1.37
N GLY A 392 -31.86 9.51 -0.68
CA GLY A 392 -32.25 10.31 0.47
C GLY A 392 -32.75 9.47 1.67
N PRO A 393 -33.49 10.09 2.61
CA PRO A 393 -33.81 11.52 2.67
C PRO A 393 -32.58 12.39 2.93
N THR A 394 -32.54 13.60 2.36
CA THR A 394 -31.48 14.58 2.57
C THR A 394 -32.06 15.84 3.22
N ASN A 395 -31.20 16.59 3.88
CA ASN A 395 -31.50 17.87 4.53
C ASN A 395 -30.68 18.98 3.87
N GLY A 396 -30.99 19.30 2.61
CA GLY A 396 -30.23 20.28 1.82
C GLY A 396 -28.86 19.79 1.32
N GLY A 397 -28.48 18.56 1.66
CA GLY A 397 -27.23 17.89 1.32
C GLY A 397 -27.17 17.22 -0.05
N CYS A 398 -26.26 16.26 -0.15
CA CYS A 398 -25.97 15.53 -1.39
C CYS A 398 -27.18 14.73 -1.91
N THR A 399 -27.65 15.03 -3.12
CA THR A 399 -28.81 14.35 -3.76
C THR A 399 -28.44 13.19 -4.68
N THR A 400 -27.15 12.91 -4.81
CA THR A 400 -26.60 11.88 -5.71
C THR A 400 -25.71 10.89 -4.97
N CYS A 401 -25.67 10.98 -3.64
CA CYS A 401 -24.85 10.10 -2.81
C CYS A 401 -25.53 8.75 -2.60
N THR A 402 -24.74 7.71 -2.42
CA THR A 402 -25.22 6.35 -2.13
C THR A 402 -24.77 5.91 -0.74
N GLY A 403 -25.59 5.07 -0.11
CA GLY A 403 -25.20 4.38 1.11
C GLY A 403 -24.55 3.04 0.81
N LEU A 404 -24.06 2.35 1.85
CA LEU A 404 -23.65 0.94 1.73
C LEU A 404 -24.82 0.08 1.22
N VAL A 405 -26.03 0.37 1.68
CA VAL A 405 -27.27 -0.25 1.20
C VAL A 405 -28.29 0.79 0.73
N ALA A 406 -29.15 0.38 -0.19
CA ALA A 406 -30.34 1.10 -0.60
C ALA A 406 -31.59 0.44 -0.02
N ILE A 407 -32.51 1.21 0.55
CA ILE A 407 -33.79 0.74 1.11
C ILE A 407 -34.94 1.26 0.26
N ASP A 408 -35.68 0.37 -0.36
CA ASP A 408 -36.94 0.74 -1.03
C ASP A 408 -38.01 1.01 0.03
N GLN A 409 -38.45 2.27 0.13
CA GLN A 409 -39.38 2.68 1.18
C GLN A 409 -40.78 2.06 1.04
N SER A 410 -41.16 1.61 -0.16
CA SER A 410 -42.51 1.08 -0.43
C SER A 410 -42.64 -0.39 -0.07
N SER A 411 -41.59 -1.17 -0.33
CA SER A 411 -41.55 -2.61 -0.16
C SER A 411 -40.74 -3.05 1.06
N GLY A 412 -39.88 -2.18 1.59
CA GLY A 412 -38.90 -2.54 2.62
C GLY A 412 -37.76 -3.42 2.09
N ALA A 413 -37.60 -3.52 0.76
CA ALA A 413 -36.53 -4.29 0.15
C ALA A 413 -35.17 -3.61 0.37
N VAL A 414 -34.16 -4.40 0.73
CA VAL A 414 -32.79 -3.92 0.97
C VAL A 414 -31.87 -4.41 -0.15
N THR A 415 -31.21 -3.48 -0.82
CA THR A 415 -30.21 -3.76 -1.86
C THR A 415 -28.82 -3.43 -1.33
N TYR A 416 -27.90 -4.39 -1.39
CA TYR A 416 -26.50 -4.20 -1.02
C TYR A 416 -25.72 -3.71 -2.23
N GLY A 417 -25.18 -2.49 -2.13
CA GLY A 417 -24.48 -1.81 -3.23
C GLY A 417 -22.99 -2.13 -3.29
N PRO A 418 -22.28 -1.54 -4.27
CA PRO A 418 -20.82 -1.69 -4.43
C PRO A 418 -20.06 -1.44 -3.13
N SER A 419 -20.36 -0.35 -2.43
CA SER A 419 -19.65 0.08 -1.22
C SER A 419 -19.77 -0.90 -0.06
N TYR A 420 -20.88 -1.65 0.05
CA TYR A 420 -20.99 -2.73 1.03
C TYR A 420 -19.99 -3.86 0.77
N TYR A 421 -19.82 -4.26 -0.50
CA TYR A 421 -18.87 -5.32 -0.87
C TYR A 421 -17.42 -4.85 -0.82
N SER A 422 -17.14 -3.60 -1.24
CA SER A 422 -15.82 -2.98 -1.09
C SER A 422 -15.41 -2.94 0.38
N MET A 423 -16.31 -2.48 1.26
CA MET A 423 -16.08 -2.46 2.71
C MET A 423 -15.84 -3.88 3.25
N GLY A 424 -16.66 -4.84 2.82
CA GLY A 424 -16.57 -6.24 3.24
C GLY A 424 -15.25 -6.93 2.88
N HIS A 425 -14.55 -6.48 1.83
CA HIS A 425 -13.20 -7.00 1.51
C HIS A 425 -12.17 -6.71 2.63
N LEU A 426 -12.41 -5.71 3.48
CA LEU A 426 -11.65 -5.50 4.71
C LEU A 426 -12.40 -5.92 5.96
N SER A 427 -13.56 -5.33 6.23
CA SER A 427 -14.22 -5.42 7.54
C SER A 427 -14.55 -6.85 7.94
N LYS A 428 -14.78 -7.75 6.97
CA LYS A 428 -15.06 -9.16 7.21
C LYS A 428 -13.83 -9.98 7.59
N PHE A 429 -12.66 -9.58 7.09
CA PHE A 429 -11.43 -10.39 7.16
C PHE A 429 -10.38 -9.81 8.09
N VAL A 430 -10.41 -8.50 8.32
CA VAL A 430 -9.50 -7.74 9.18
C VAL A 430 -10.25 -7.34 10.44
N VAL A 431 -9.75 -7.77 11.60
CA VAL A 431 -10.35 -7.44 12.89
C VAL A 431 -9.61 -6.30 13.60
N PRO A 432 -10.28 -5.54 14.49
CA PRO A 432 -9.61 -4.53 15.30
C PRO A 432 -8.37 -5.10 16.02
N GLY A 433 -7.27 -4.35 15.97
CA GLY A 433 -5.96 -4.76 16.48
C GLY A 433 -5.05 -5.42 15.43
N ALA A 434 -5.53 -5.69 14.22
CA ALA A 434 -4.67 -6.14 13.13
C ALA A 434 -3.56 -5.12 12.84
N ALA A 435 -2.35 -5.58 12.52
CA ALA A 435 -1.27 -4.70 12.08
C ALA A 435 -1.21 -4.68 10.55
N ARG A 436 -1.10 -3.50 9.94
CA ARG A 436 -0.68 -3.43 8.53
C ARG A 436 0.74 -3.99 8.43
N ILE A 437 0.98 -4.89 7.49
CA ILE A 437 2.32 -5.45 7.23
C ILE A 437 2.83 -5.00 5.86
N ALA A 438 4.12 -5.21 5.58
CA ALA A 438 4.69 -4.75 4.33
C ALA A 438 4.11 -5.53 3.14
N SER A 439 3.68 -4.79 2.13
CA SER A 439 3.48 -5.30 0.77
C SER A 439 4.01 -4.29 -0.24
N THR A 440 4.64 -4.75 -1.33
CA THR A 440 4.96 -3.86 -2.46
C THR A 440 3.69 -3.25 -3.03
N GLY A 441 3.77 -1.99 -3.46
CA GLY A 441 2.62 -1.17 -3.85
C GLY A 441 2.05 -1.49 -5.23
N TYR A 442 1.59 -0.45 -5.91
CA TYR A 442 0.81 -0.52 -7.13
C TYR A 442 1.68 -0.93 -8.33
N ALA A 443 1.75 -2.23 -8.63
CA ALA A 443 2.44 -2.71 -9.82
C ALA A 443 1.42 -3.16 -10.88
N SER A 444 1.59 -2.63 -12.10
CA SER A 444 0.81 -2.99 -13.29
C SER A 444 -0.72 -2.93 -13.09
N GLY A 445 -1.23 -1.96 -12.32
CA GLY A 445 -2.67 -1.78 -12.09
C GLY A 445 -3.29 -2.64 -10.98
N ILE A 446 -2.47 -3.25 -10.11
CA ILE A 446 -2.96 -3.95 -8.91
C ILE A 446 -2.78 -3.08 -7.66
N HIS A 447 -3.90 -2.63 -7.09
CA HIS A 447 -3.95 -1.96 -5.79
C HIS A 447 -4.00 -2.99 -4.68
N ASN A 448 -3.17 -2.86 -3.63
CA ASN A 448 -3.16 -3.86 -2.57
C ASN A 448 -2.77 -3.34 -1.18
N VAL A 449 -3.21 -4.07 -0.16
CA VAL A 449 -2.77 -3.88 1.22
C VAL A 449 -2.74 -5.23 1.95
N ALA A 450 -1.68 -5.46 2.73
CA ALA A 450 -1.49 -6.66 3.53
C ALA A 450 -1.59 -6.35 5.03
N LEU A 451 -2.23 -7.25 5.77
CA LEU A 451 -2.46 -7.12 7.21
C LEU A 451 -2.23 -8.46 7.93
N LYS A 452 -1.83 -8.39 9.21
CA LYS A 452 -1.74 -9.52 10.13
C LYS A 452 -2.73 -9.30 11.28
N ASN A 453 -3.73 -10.15 11.37
CA ASN A 453 -4.69 -10.16 12.47
C ASN A 453 -4.02 -10.60 13.78
N PRO A 454 -4.62 -10.28 14.95
CA PRO A 454 -4.12 -10.74 16.25
C PRO A 454 -4.07 -12.27 16.41
N ASP A 455 -4.92 -13.00 15.68
CA ASP A 455 -4.91 -14.47 15.64
C ASP A 455 -3.75 -15.06 14.80
N GLY A 456 -2.90 -14.20 14.23
CA GLY A 456 -1.79 -14.58 13.37
C GLY A 456 -2.16 -14.84 11.91
N SER A 457 -3.44 -14.76 11.53
CA SER A 457 -3.86 -14.86 10.13
C SER A 457 -3.47 -13.64 9.33
N LYS A 458 -3.14 -13.87 8.06
CA LYS A 458 -2.67 -12.84 7.12
C LYS A 458 -3.81 -12.58 6.16
N VAL A 459 -4.00 -11.32 5.81
CA VAL A 459 -5.02 -10.87 4.87
C VAL A 459 -4.32 -10.01 3.82
N LEU A 460 -4.45 -10.37 2.55
CA LEU A 460 -4.06 -9.52 1.42
C LEU A 460 -5.32 -9.18 0.63
N VAL A 461 -5.67 -7.90 0.58
CA VAL A 461 -6.69 -7.39 -0.33
C VAL A 461 -5.98 -6.86 -1.57
N ALA A 462 -6.41 -7.31 -2.75
CA ALA A 462 -5.90 -6.85 -4.04
C ALA A 462 -7.05 -6.47 -4.98
N TYR A 463 -6.89 -5.39 -5.75
CA TYR A 463 -7.86 -4.89 -6.70
C TYR A 463 -7.20 -4.64 -8.05
N ASN A 464 -7.74 -5.24 -9.10
CA ASN A 464 -7.30 -5.00 -10.47
C ASN A 464 -8.10 -3.85 -11.08
N GLU A 465 -7.47 -2.69 -11.23
CA GLU A 465 -8.11 -1.52 -11.83
C GLU A 465 -8.14 -1.56 -13.36
N THR A 466 -7.46 -2.52 -13.98
CA THR A 466 -7.32 -2.56 -15.43
C THR A 466 -8.56 -3.14 -16.09
N SER A 467 -8.72 -2.87 -17.39
CA SER A 467 -9.76 -3.46 -18.24
C SER A 467 -9.41 -4.87 -18.75
N ALA A 468 -8.27 -5.42 -18.33
CA ALA A 468 -7.81 -6.75 -18.72
C ALA A 468 -7.61 -7.64 -17.50
N ASN A 469 -7.60 -8.96 -17.71
CA ASN A 469 -7.19 -9.89 -16.68
C ASN A 469 -5.71 -9.65 -16.34
N ASN A 470 -5.39 -9.65 -15.05
CA ASN A 470 -4.06 -9.36 -14.57
C ASN A 470 -3.53 -10.54 -13.77
N THR A 471 -2.46 -11.15 -14.28
CA THR A 471 -1.77 -12.24 -13.61
C THR A 471 -0.63 -11.69 -12.78
N PHE A 472 -0.65 -11.98 -11.49
CA PHE A 472 0.39 -11.57 -10.56
C PHE A 472 0.73 -12.70 -9.59
N LYS A 473 1.92 -12.60 -9.01
CA LYS A 473 2.43 -13.49 -7.98
C LYS A 473 2.30 -12.83 -6.62
N VAL A 474 1.99 -13.60 -5.59
CA VAL A 474 2.08 -13.18 -4.19
C VAL A 474 3.19 -13.98 -3.54
N LYS A 475 4.24 -13.29 -3.09
CA LYS A 475 5.38 -13.89 -2.40
C LYS A 475 5.30 -13.59 -0.91
N TRP A 476 5.51 -14.60 -0.08
CA TRP A 476 5.56 -14.51 1.38
C TRP A 476 6.67 -15.42 1.91
N GLY A 477 7.70 -14.82 2.50
CA GLY A 477 8.96 -15.50 2.80
C GLY A 477 9.61 -16.06 1.53
N GLU A 478 9.91 -17.36 1.53
CA GLU A 478 10.49 -18.08 0.39
C GLU A 478 9.43 -18.83 -0.45
N GLN A 479 8.16 -18.51 -0.24
CA GLN A 479 7.03 -19.18 -0.88
C GLN A 479 6.26 -18.19 -1.78
N ALA A 480 5.57 -18.72 -2.79
CA ALA A 480 4.65 -17.92 -3.57
C ALA A 480 3.49 -18.74 -4.16
N PHE A 481 2.46 -18.02 -4.60
CA PHE A 481 1.47 -18.52 -5.54
C PHE A 481 1.23 -17.48 -6.64
N THR A 482 0.72 -17.92 -7.80
CA THR A 482 0.32 -17.06 -8.91
C THR A 482 -1.19 -17.04 -9.01
N TYR A 483 -1.77 -15.86 -9.28
CA TYR A 483 -3.21 -15.67 -9.42
C TYR A 483 -3.54 -14.76 -10.60
N THR A 484 -4.57 -15.12 -11.36
CA THR A 484 -5.13 -14.26 -12.42
C THR A 484 -6.42 -13.63 -11.92
N LEU A 485 -6.37 -12.34 -11.64
CA LEU A 485 -7.52 -11.55 -11.21
C LEU A 485 -8.22 -10.97 -12.45
N PRO A 486 -9.53 -11.20 -12.64
CA PRO A 486 -10.26 -10.59 -13.75
C PRO A 486 -10.18 -9.06 -13.73
N ALA A 487 -10.43 -8.45 -14.88
CA ALA A 487 -10.61 -7.01 -14.98
C ALA A 487 -11.57 -6.49 -13.91
N LYS A 488 -11.31 -5.30 -13.39
CA LYS A 488 -12.22 -4.58 -12.49
C LYS A 488 -12.80 -5.43 -11.33
N SER A 489 -11.94 -6.24 -10.73
CA SER A 489 -12.32 -7.17 -9.67
C SER A 489 -11.40 -7.03 -8.47
N ALA A 490 -11.97 -7.24 -7.29
CA ALA A 490 -11.24 -7.33 -6.04
C ALA A 490 -11.15 -8.78 -5.57
N VAL A 491 -10.06 -9.13 -4.92
CA VAL A 491 -9.84 -10.42 -4.27
C VAL A 491 -9.27 -10.20 -2.87
N THR A 492 -9.78 -10.96 -1.90
CA THR A 492 -9.17 -11.09 -0.59
C THR A 492 -8.59 -12.49 -0.46
N PHE A 493 -7.30 -12.56 -0.13
CA PHE A 493 -6.61 -13.77 0.28
C PHE A 493 -6.51 -13.80 1.79
N LYS A 494 -6.83 -14.92 2.42
CA LYS A 494 -6.59 -15.15 3.85
C LYS A 494 -5.86 -16.48 4.05
N TRP A 495 -4.81 -16.47 4.87
CA TRP A 495 -4.08 -17.69 5.22
C TRP A 495 -3.57 -17.64 6.66
N LEU A 496 -3.22 -18.82 7.16
CA LEU A 496 -2.53 -19.03 8.44
C LEU A 496 -1.14 -19.61 8.17
N GLY A 497 -0.29 -19.58 9.20
CA GLY A 497 1.12 -19.95 9.13
C GLY A 497 1.97 -18.88 9.76
N THR A 498 3.28 -19.10 9.86
CA THR A 498 4.24 -18.11 10.34
C THR A 498 5.37 -18.05 9.33
N GLN A 499 5.69 -16.86 8.85
CA GLN A 499 6.84 -16.69 7.98
C GLN A 499 8.09 -17.11 8.75
N SER A 500 9.08 -17.68 8.06
CA SER A 500 10.41 -17.79 8.66
C SER A 500 10.89 -16.42 9.16
N THR A 501 11.84 -16.40 10.08
CA THR A 501 12.41 -15.14 10.62
C THR A 501 13.10 -14.27 9.57
N THR A 502 13.33 -14.81 8.37
CA THR A 502 13.84 -14.08 7.22
C THR A 502 12.74 -13.25 6.57
N ASN A 503 13.05 -11.97 6.32
CA ASN A 503 12.20 -11.05 5.57
C ASN A 503 11.89 -11.58 4.16
N THR A 504 10.77 -11.13 3.59
CA THR A 504 10.48 -11.36 2.17
C THR A 504 11.36 -10.42 1.34
N ILE A 505 12.33 -11.00 0.62
CA ILE A 505 13.34 -10.27 -0.14
C ILE A 505 12.80 -9.92 -1.53
N ILE A 506 13.10 -8.71 -2.01
CA ILE A 506 13.02 -8.31 -3.41
C ILE A 506 14.39 -8.62 -4.05
N GLU A 507 14.42 -9.52 -5.01
CA GLU A 507 15.67 -9.97 -5.63
C GLU A 507 16.36 -8.87 -6.44
N ASN A 508 17.69 -8.97 -6.51
CA ASN A 508 18.58 -8.01 -7.18
C ASN A 508 18.41 -7.95 -8.71
N ASP A 509 17.69 -8.89 -9.31
CA ASP A 509 17.39 -8.92 -10.75
C ASP A 509 16.08 -8.22 -11.13
N LYS A 510 15.30 -7.74 -10.15
CA LYS A 510 13.94 -7.22 -10.40
C LYS A 510 13.90 -5.75 -10.78
N SER A 511 13.06 -5.44 -11.77
CA SER A 511 12.60 -4.09 -12.04
C SER A 511 11.61 -3.65 -10.97
N LEU A 512 11.71 -2.40 -10.52
CA LEU A 512 10.78 -1.82 -9.54
C LEU A 512 10.06 -0.63 -10.15
N LYS A 513 8.74 -0.73 -10.23
CA LYS A 513 7.88 0.41 -10.57
C LYS A 513 7.91 1.41 -9.42
N ALA A 514 7.99 2.69 -9.75
CA ALA A 514 8.00 3.78 -8.78
C ALA A 514 6.74 3.74 -7.89
N SER A 515 5.60 3.42 -8.46
CA SER A 515 4.32 3.24 -7.77
C SER A 515 4.26 2.02 -6.85
N ALA A 516 5.23 1.10 -6.91
CA ALA A 516 5.30 -0.10 -6.09
C ALA A 516 6.01 0.11 -4.74
N TYR A 517 6.21 1.36 -4.32
CA TYR A 517 6.82 1.70 -3.03
C TYR A 517 6.06 1.09 -1.83
N ASN A 518 6.81 0.82 -0.76
CA ASN A 518 6.25 0.44 0.54
C ASN A 518 5.83 1.68 1.35
N GLU A 519 6.66 2.72 1.33
CA GLU A 519 6.45 4.00 2.02
C GLU A 519 6.90 5.16 1.15
N ALA A 520 6.33 6.34 1.41
CA ALA A 520 6.63 7.54 0.65
C ALA A 520 6.43 8.82 1.49
N TYR A 521 7.09 9.89 1.08
CA TYR A 521 6.98 11.22 1.68
C TYR A 521 6.91 12.30 0.60
N SER A 522 5.88 13.15 0.70
CA SER A 522 5.70 14.33 -0.15
C SER A 522 5.79 14.06 -1.65
N ILE A 523 5.04 13.08 -2.14
CA ILE A 523 4.95 12.70 -3.56
C ILE A 523 3.49 12.56 -3.98
N LYS A 524 3.22 12.49 -5.28
CA LYS A 524 1.89 12.19 -5.81
C LYS A 524 1.96 11.15 -6.94
N PRO A 525 1.31 9.99 -6.82
CA PRO A 525 1.12 9.08 -7.94
C PRO A 525 0.20 9.71 -8.99
N GLU A 526 0.52 9.54 -10.26
CA GLU A 526 -0.30 10.00 -11.39
C GLU A 526 -0.27 9.01 -12.55
N THR A 527 -1.25 9.10 -13.45
CA THR A 527 -1.30 8.23 -14.64
C THR A 527 -0.12 8.50 -15.55
N SER A 528 0.64 7.45 -15.85
CA SER A 528 1.81 7.53 -16.73
C SER A 528 1.42 7.38 -18.19
N SER A 529 1.98 8.26 -19.04
CA SER A 529 1.88 8.13 -20.50
C SER A 529 3.03 7.34 -21.12
N ASP A 530 3.93 6.78 -20.32
CA ASP A 530 5.06 5.98 -20.83
C ASP A 530 4.59 4.62 -21.37
N THR A 531 5.50 3.92 -22.02
CA THR A 531 5.26 2.54 -22.46
C THR A 531 4.97 1.63 -21.26
N GLY A 532 3.88 0.87 -21.35
CA GLY A 532 3.40 -0.01 -20.28
C GLY A 532 2.38 0.63 -19.33
N GLY A 533 2.14 1.95 -19.44
CA GLY A 533 1.12 2.67 -18.67
C GLY A 533 1.30 2.53 -17.16
N GLY A 534 0.18 2.56 -16.43
CA GLY A 534 0.15 2.48 -14.96
C GLY A 534 0.33 3.83 -14.30
N LEU A 535 0.96 3.83 -13.12
CA LEU A 535 1.22 5.04 -12.35
C LEU A 535 2.72 5.36 -12.31
N ASP A 536 3.07 6.62 -12.53
CA ASP A 536 4.38 7.16 -12.17
C ASP A 536 4.28 8.04 -10.91
N ILE A 537 5.43 8.45 -10.39
CA ILE A 537 5.51 9.33 -9.22
C ILE A 537 5.94 10.72 -9.67
N GLY A 538 5.02 11.67 -9.53
CA GLY A 538 5.20 13.09 -9.83
C GLY A 538 5.03 13.98 -8.60
N ASN A 539 4.99 15.30 -8.85
CA ASN A 539 4.94 16.39 -7.85
C ASN A 539 5.98 16.27 -6.72
N ALA A 540 7.07 15.55 -6.97
CA ALA A 540 8.17 15.47 -6.03
C ALA A 540 8.90 16.81 -5.96
N THR A 541 9.41 17.12 -4.77
CA THR A 541 10.22 18.30 -4.49
C THR A 541 11.53 17.88 -3.83
N ASN A 542 12.44 18.82 -3.60
CA ASN A 542 13.68 18.50 -2.91
C ASN A 542 13.38 17.99 -1.48
N GLY A 543 13.81 16.76 -1.19
CA GLY A 543 13.56 16.07 0.07
C GLY A 543 12.40 15.08 0.03
N SER A 544 11.58 15.06 -1.02
CA SER A 544 10.61 13.98 -1.26
C SER A 544 11.32 12.65 -1.42
N TRP A 545 10.67 11.54 -1.06
CA TRP A 545 11.24 10.21 -1.26
C TRP A 545 10.19 9.11 -1.39
N ILE A 546 10.57 8.03 -2.06
CA ILE A 546 9.88 6.74 -2.01
C ILE A 546 10.85 5.67 -1.51
N MET A 547 10.33 4.60 -0.90
CA MET A 547 11.14 3.53 -0.33
C MET A 547 10.62 2.14 -0.70
N TYR A 548 11.55 1.25 -1.04
CA TYR A 548 11.33 -0.19 -1.21
C TYR A 548 12.01 -0.95 -0.08
N LYS A 549 11.29 -1.89 0.54
CA LYS A 549 11.81 -2.71 1.64
C LYS A 549 12.52 -3.96 1.14
N ASN A 550 13.54 -4.37 1.89
CA ASN A 550 14.22 -5.65 1.73
C ASN A 550 14.72 -5.93 0.31
N VAL A 551 15.30 -4.94 -0.35
CA VAL A 551 15.93 -5.12 -1.67
C VAL A 551 17.29 -5.76 -1.46
N ASP A 552 17.55 -6.88 -2.12
CA ASP A 552 18.89 -7.46 -2.20
C ASP A 552 19.76 -6.59 -3.12
N LEU A 553 20.81 -6.02 -2.54
CA LEU A 553 21.77 -5.17 -3.25
C LEU A 553 23.08 -5.89 -3.57
N SER A 554 23.18 -7.16 -3.22
CA SER A 554 24.36 -7.98 -3.43
C SER A 554 24.64 -8.10 -4.94
N GLY A 555 25.93 -7.96 -5.31
CA GLY A 555 26.37 -8.05 -6.72
C GLY A 555 26.03 -6.87 -7.63
N LEU A 556 25.30 -5.86 -7.14
CA LEU A 556 24.90 -4.71 -7.93
C LEU A 556 26.03 -3.68 -8.07
N SER A 557 26.15 -3.10 -9.27
CA SER A 557 27.16 -2.08 -9.59
C SER A 557 26.56 -0.81 -10.17
N GLY A 558 25.27 -0.81 -10.50
CA GLY A 558 24.58 0.34 -11.06
C GLY A 558 23.06 0.26 -10.94
N ILE A 559 22.43 1.29 -11.49
CA ILE A 559 20.98 1.44 -11.56
C ILE A 559 20.64 2.23 -12.82
N THR A 560 19.51 1.90 -13.44
CA THR A 560 18.84 2.75 -14.42
C THR A 560 17.50 3.21 -13.86
N ALA A 561 17.07 4.39 -14.28
CA ALA A 561 15.81 4.98 -13.90
C ALA A 561 15.11 5.60 -15.11
N ARG A 562 13.81 5.31 -15.23
CA ARG A 562 12.94 5.86 -16.27
C ARG A 562 12.29 7.13 -15.74
N VAL A 563 12.76 8.28 -16.22
CA VAL A 563 12.51 9.60 -15.61
C VAL A 563 12.01 10.62 -16.64
N ALA A 564 11.29 11.62 -16.18
CA ALA A 564 10.86 12.77 -16.97
C ALA A 564 11.03 14.07 -16.16
N ASN A 565 11.65 15.09 -16.75
CA ASN A 565 11.85 16.41 -16.15
C ASN A 565 11.32 17.46 -17.11
N GLY A 566 10.11 17.96 -16.82
CA GLY A 566 9.47 19.01 -17.59
C GLY A 566 10.02 20.41 -17.31
N GLY A 567 10.91 20.57 -16.32
CA GLY A 567 11.58 21.81 -16.01
C GLY A 567 12.81 22.08 -16.91
N THR A 568 13.36 23.29 -16.80
CA THR A 568 14.59 23.69 -17.51
C THR A 568 15.86 23.49 -16.69
N THR A 569 15.72 23.24 -15.38
CA THR A 569 16.85 23.05 -14.47
C THR A 569 17.11 21.56 -14.28
N SER A 570 18.38 21.16 -14.39
CA SER A 570 18.80 19.79 -14.07
C SER A 570 18.55 19.47 -12.59
N THR A 571 18.17 18.24 -12.33
CA THR A 571 17.85 17.71 -11.00
C THR A 571 18.48 16.33 -10.84
N SER A 572 18.24 15.68 -9.70
CA SER A 572 18.72 14.33 -9.47
C SER A 572 17.84 13.53 -8.51
N ILE A 573 18.03 12.21 -8.55
CA ILE A 573 17.50 11.26 -7.57
C ILE A 573 18.69 10.56 -6.92
N GLU A 574 18.80 10.66 -5.61
CA GLU A 574 19.80 9.93 -4.82
C GLU A 574 19.28 8.54 -4.48
N VAL A 575 20.13 7.52 -4.63
CA VAL A 575 19.86 6.15 -4.19
C VAL A 575 20.54 5.95 -2.85
N ARG A 576 19.74 5.81 -1.79
CA ARG A 576 20.20 5.68 -0.41
C ARG A 576 19.72 4.40 0.24
N THR A 577 20.40 3.97 1.30
CA THR A 577 19.98 2.80 2.09
C THR A 577 19.74 3.13 3.55
N GLY A 578 18.82 2.39 4.17
CA GLY A 578 18.49 2.46 5.59
C GLY A 578 17.58 3.63 5.98
N SER A 579 17.81 4.84 5.44
CA SER A 579 16.88 5.97 5.57
C SER A 579 17.05 6.97 4.43
N ALA A 580 16.14 7.94 4.33
CA ALA A 580 16.26 9.07 3.39
C ALA A 580 17.51 9.93 3.61
N THR A 581 18.19 9.81 4.76
CA THR A 581 19.48 10.47 5.06
C THR A 581 20.63 9.49 5.25
N GLY A 582 20.40 8.21 4.98
CA GLY A 582 21.37 7.12 5.17
C GLY A 582 22.45 7.08 4.08
N THR A 583 23.14 5.95 4.01
CA THR A 583 24.29 5.77 3.10
C THR A 583 23.89 6.01 1.65
N LEU A 584 24.57 6.96 1.00
CA LEU A 584 24.44 7.23 -0.43
C LEU A 584 25.19 6.18 -1.24
N LEU A 585 24.50 5.48 -2.13
CA LEU A 585 25.09 4.51 -3.04
C LEU A 585 25.43 5.13 -4.40
N GLY A 586 24.57 6.02 -4.89
CA GLY A 586 24.74 6.68 -6.19
C GLY A 586 23.72 7.80 -6.40
N THR A 587 23.93 8.59 -7.45
CA THR A 587 23.05 9.71 -7.82
C THR A 587 22.72 9.65 -9.30
N ILE A 588 21.43 9.54 -9.62
CA ILE A 588 20.91 9.59 -10.98
C ILE A 588 20.72 11.05 -11.34
N SER A 589 21.55 11.57 -12.25
CA SER A 589 21.42 12.94 -12.76
C SER A 589 20.35 12.98 -13.85
N VAL A 590 19.48 14.00 -13.83
CA VAL A 590 18.35 14.15 -14.77
C VAL A 590 18.32 15.56 -15.34
N GLY A 591 18.66 15.69 -16.63
CA GLY A 591 18.50 16.93 -17.39
C GLY A 591 17.05 17.17 -17.80
N ALA A 592 16.78 18.29 -18.47
CA ALA A 592 15.46 18.57 -19.06
C ALA A 592 15.11 17.52 -20.13
N THR A 593 13.89 17.00 -20.11
CA THR A 593 13.41 15.99 -21.07
C THR A 593 12.39 16.54 -22.06
N GLY A 594 11.95 17.79 -21.89
CA GLY A 594 10.99 18.45 -22.78
C GLY A 594 9.52 18.33 -22.33
N GLY A 595 9.24 17.62 -21.24
CA GLY A 595 7.90 17.50 -20.66
C GLY A 595 7.84 16.57 -19.46
N TRP A 596 6.84 16.75 -18.59
CA TRP A 596 6.64 15.93 -17.37
C TRP A 596 6.30 14.47 -17.65
N GLN A 597 5.90 14.17 -18.87
CA GLN A 597 5.56 12.83 -19.35
C GLN A 597 6.39 12.48 -20.60
N THR A 598 7.53 13.16 -20.80
CA THR A 598 8.51 12.87 -21.86
C THR A 598 9.67 12.10 -21.26
N TRP A 599 9.70 10.79 -21.51
CA TRP A 599 10.45 9.83 -20.74
C TRP A 599 11.81 9.47 -21.36
N VAL A 600 12.86 9.51 -20.54
CA VAL A 600 14.22 9.06 -20.87
C VAL A 600 14.73 8.06 -19.83
N THR A 601 15.73 7.26 -20.18
CA THR A 601 16.37 6.33 -19.25
C THR A 601 17.76 6.83 -18.90
N ASN A 602 17.96 7.15 -17.63
CA ASN A 602 19.25 7.62 -17.11
C ASN A 602 19.86 6.55 -16.21
N SER A 603 21.19 6.51 -16.13
CA SER A 603 21.92 5.53 -15.34
C SER A 603 22.83 6.19 -14.30
N ALA A 604 23.16 5.44 -13.26
CA ALA A 604 24.17 5.80 -12.27
C ALA A 604 24.93 4.56 -11.80
N THR A 605 26.20 4.73 -11.47
CA THR A 605 26.98 3.70 -10.77
C THR A 605 26.58 3.67 -9.29
N LEU A 606 26.53 2.48 -8.71
CA LEU A 606 26.32 2.28 -7.28
C LEU A 606 27.63 1.84 -6.63
N SER A 607 27.98 2.48 -5.51
CA SER A 607 29.15 2.15 -4.70
C SER A 607 28.70 1.61 -3.34
N GLY A 608 29.30 0.50 -2.91
CA GLY A 608 28.97 -0.13 -1.62
C GLY A 608 27.61 -0.85 -1.54
N ALA A 609 26.93 -1.04 -2.68
CA ALA A 609 25.70 -1.83 -2.76
C ALA A 609 26.00 -3.28 -2.34
N SER A 610 25.38 -3.73 -1.24
CA SER A 610 25.57 -5.09 -0.71
C SER A 610 24.50 -5.45 0.32
N GLY A 611 24.13 -6.74 0.35
CA GLY A 611 23.18 -7.30 1.29
C GLY A 611 21.75 -6.81 1.07
N VAL A 612 20.84 -7.31 1.92
CA VAL A 612 19.44 -6.91 1.91
C VAL A 612 19.26 -5.60 2.67
N LYS A 613 18.72 -4.57 2.01
CA LYS A 613 18.53 -3.23 2.57
C LYS A 613 17.20 -2.62 2.15
N ASP A 614 16.69 -1.70 2.98
CA ASP A 614 15.68 -0.74 2.53
C ASP A 614 16.34 0.29 1.61
N VAL A 615 15.79 0.48 0.42
CA VAL A 615 16.28 1.41 -0.60
C VAL A 615 15.36 2.61 -0.67
N TYR A 616 15.95 3.79 -0.51
CA TYR A 616 15.29 5.09 -0.63
C TYR A 616 15.71 5.75 -1.94
N LEU A 617 14.73 6.23 -2.71
CA LEU A 617 14.95 7.14 -3.82
C LEU A 617 14.58 8.55 -3.35
N VAL A 618 15.59 9.40 -3.14
CA VAL A 618 15.42 10.73 -2.57
C VAL A 618 15.57 11.79 -3.66
N TYR A 619 14.52 12.56 -3.86
CA TYR A 619 14.41 13.57 -4.90
C TYR A 619 15.16 14.83 -4.46
N LYS A 620 15.98 15.38 -5.35
CA LYS A 620 16.75 16.63 -5.11
C LYS A 620 16.16 17.85 -5.82
N GLY A 621 14.98 17.67 -6.41
CA GLY A 621 14.21 18.66 -7.15
C GLY A 621 13.07 17.96 -7.89
N SER A 622 12.30 18.71 -8.67
CA SER A 622 11.14 18.17 -9.38
C SER A 622 11.55 17.28 -10.55
N VAL A 623 11.12 16.02 -10.50
CA VAL A 623 11.30 15.00 -11.55
C VAL A 623 10.23 13.94 -11.36
N ASN A 624 9.69 13.44 -12.46
CA ASN A 624 8.80 12.28 -12.46
C ASN A 624 9.62 11.00 -12.62
N LEU A 625 9.21 9.94 -11.92
CA LEU A 625 9.86 8.64 -11.96
C LEU A 625 8.81 7.55 -12.24
N ASN A 626 9.02 6.77 -13.30
CA ASN A 626 8.17 5.61 -13.63
C ASN A 626 8.69 4.31 -12.99
N GLY A 627 10.01 4.13 -12.96
CA GLY A 627 10.60 2.96 -12.34
C GLY A 627 12.11 2.92 -12.42
N ILE A 628 12.69 1.90 -11.77
CA ILE A 628 14.12 1.63 -11.73
C ILE A 628 14.42 0.18 -12.08
N GLN A 629 15.63 -0.07 -12.56
CA GLN A 629 16.21 -1.39 -12.73
C GLN A 629 17.63 -1.36 -12.20
N PHE A 630 17.95 -2.24 -11.26
CA PHE A 630 19.33 -2.41 -10.84
C PHE A 630 20.14 -3.14 -11.91
N THR A 631 21.42 -2.77 -12.01
CA THR A 631 22.35 -3.40 -12.94
C THR A 631 23.52 -4.01 -12.17
N SER A 632 23.96 -5.16 -12.65
CA SER A 632 25.15 -5.85 -12.19
C SER A 632 26.17 -5.88 -13.33
N THR A 633 27.43 -6.04 -12.95
CA THR A 633 28.50 -6.20 -13.93
C THR A 633 28.57 -7.66 -14.35
N ASN A 634 28.33 -7.92 -15.64
CA ASN A 634 28.60 -9.22 -16.23
C ASN A 634 30.10 -9.49 -16.19
N LEU A 635 30.47 -10.64 -15.62
CA LEU A 635 31.85 -11.05 -15.41
C LEU A 635 32.41 -11.84 -16.59
N LEU A 636 31.56 -12.21 -17.56
CA LEU A 636 31.98 -12.78 -18.83
C LEU A 636 32.38 -11.66 -19.81
N LEU A 637 33.44 -11.89 -20.57
CA LEU A 637 33.87 -11.03 -21.66
C LEU A 637 33.11 -11.38 -22.94
N ASN A 638 32.78 -10.37 -23.73
CA ASN A 638 32.01 -10.51 -24.96
C ASN A 638 30.75 -11.40 -24.80
N PRO A 639 29.88 -11.13 -23.82
CA PRO A 639 28.77 -12.03 -23.46
C PRO A 639 27.67 -12.19 -24.51
N GLY A 640 27.44 -11.19 -25.35
CA GLY A 640 26.50 -11.25 -26.50
C GLY A 640 27.19 -11.53 -27.84
N LEU A 641 28.50 -11.84 -27.83
CA LEU A 641 29.30 -12.04 -29.05
C LEU A 641 29.34 -10.85 -30.04
N GLU A 642 29.05 -9.64 -29.56
CA GLU A 642 28.92 -8.42 -30.37
C GLU A 642 30.22 -7.94 -31.03
N THR A 643 31.36 -8.56 -30.71
CA THR A 643 32.60 -8.39 -31.50
C THR A 643 32.56 -9.12 -32.85
N GLY A 644 31.49 -9.88 -33.15
CA GLY A 644 31.36 -10.72 -34.34
C GLY A 644 32.27 -11.94 -34.34
N SER A 645 32.80 -12.32 -33.18
CA SER A 645 33.79 -13.41 -33.05
C SER A 645 33.67 -14.14 -31.71
N LEU A 646 34.27 -15.33 -31.63
CA LEU A 646 34.45 -16.09 -30.39
C LEU A 646 35.66 -15.62 -29.57
N THR A 647 36.08 -14.36 -29.72
CA THR A 647 37.17 -13.81 -28.90
C THR A 647 36.80 -13.93 -27.42
N ASN A 648 37.72 -14.48 -26.62
CA ASN A 648 37.58 -14.86 -25.20
C ASN A 648 36.71 -16.10 -24.92
N TRP A 649 36.22 -16.80 -25.94
CA TRP A 649 35.50 -18.06 -25.80
C TRP A 649 36.40 -19.21 -26.26
N SER A 650 36.49 -20.23 -25.42
CA SER A 650 37.14 -21.51 -25.69
C SER A 650 36.11 -22.54 -26.09
N ASP A 651 36.57 -23.68 -26.61
CA ASP A 651 35.69 -24.72 -27.10
C ASP A 651 36.10 -26.11 -26.65
N TRP A 652 35.12 -27.01 -26.65
CA TRP A 652 35.35 -28.43 -26.46
C TRP A 652 34.44 -29.23 -27.39
N HIS A 653 35.01 -30.26 -28.00
CA HIS A 653 34.30 -31.27 -28.75
C HIS A 653 35.10 -32.60 -28.73
N PRO A 654 34.48 -33.75 -29.03
CA PRO A 654 35.18 -35.03 -29.12
C PRO A 654 36.38 -34.97 -30.08
N THR A 655 37.47 -35.66 -29.72
CA THR A 655 38.66 -35.77 -30.56
C THR A 655 38.30 -36.32 -31.94
N GLY A 656 38.72 -35.62 -33.00
CA GLY A 656 38.45 -36.00 -34.39
C GLY A 656 37.10 -35.54 -34.93
N GLN A 657 36.22 -34.95 -34.10
CA GLN A 657 35.05 -34.22 -34.59
C GLN A 657 35.47 -32.85 -35.15
N ALA A 658 34.80 -32.38 -36.21
CA ALA A 658 34.93 -31.00 -36.64
C ALA A 658 34.26 -30.04 -35.65
N ILE A 659 34.80 -28.82 -35.56
CA ILE A 659 34.20 -27.73 -34.78
C ILE A 659 32.81 -27.44 -35.34
N ALA A 660 31.82 -27.45 -34.45
CA ALA A 660 30.42 -27.25 -34.79
C ALA A 660 29.88 -25.94 -34.22
N GLN A 661 30.72 -24.91 -34.03
CA GLN A 661 30.32 -23.59 -33.51
C GLN A 661 30.70 -22.44 -34.46
N SER A 662 29.88 -21.41 -34.50
CA SER A 662 30.11 -20.17 -35.25
C SER A 662 29.43 -18.97 -34.59
N VAL A 663 29.87 -17.76 -34.93
CA VAL A 663 29.14 -16.52 -34.65
C VAL A 663 28.50 -16.03 -35.94
N ASP A 664 27.20 -15.76 -35.90
CA ASP A 664 26.48 -15.28 -37.08
C ASP A 664 25.38 -14.27 -36.70
N THR A 665 24.76 -13.66 -37.71
CA THR A 665 23.76 -12.60 -37.57
C THR A 665 22.34 -13.10 -37.81
N SER A 666 22.13 -14.42 -37.88
CA SER A 666 20.83 -14.99 -38.25
C SER A 666 19.87 -14.97 -37.07
N THR A 667 18.99 -13.98 -36.96
CA THR A 667 18.01 -13.88 -35.85
C THR A 667 18.66 -13.95 -34.45
N PRO A 668 19.59 -13.04 -34.11
CA PRO A 668 20.10 -12.88 -32.75
C PRO A 668 18.97 -12.46 -31.80
N ARG A 669 19.17 -12.63 -30.49
CA ARG A 669 18.19 -12.23 -29.48
C ARG A 669 18.28 -10.73 -29.24
N THR A 670 19.48 -10.25 -28.97
CA THR A 670 19.80 -8.82 -28.87
C THR A 670 21.03 -8.52 -29.72
N GLY A 671 21.33 -7.24 -29.96
CA GLY A 671 22.50 -6.87 -30.76
C GLY A 671 22.45 -7.40 -32.20
N ASN A 672 23.63 -7.66 -32.75
CA ASN A 672 23.80 -8.09 -34.15
C ASN A 672 24.25 -9.54 -34.28
N TYR A 673 24.79 -10.14 -33.22
CA TYR A 673 25.48 -11.43 -33.29
C TYR A 673 24.94 -12.42 -32.25
N LYS A 674 25.18 -13.70 -32.48
CA LYS A 674 24.87 -14.79 -31.53
C LYS A 674 25.75 -16.00 -31.80
N LEU A 675 25.84 -16.90 -30.82
CA LEU A 675 26.49 -18.21 -30.98
C LEU A 675 25.53 -19.17 -31.68
N THR A 676 26.04 -19.94 -32.65
CA THR A 676 25.34 -21.07 -33.24
C THR A 676 26.18 -22.32 -33.10
N HIS A 677 25.57 -23.39 -32.60
CA HIS A 677 26.07 -24.74 -32.76
C HIS A 677 25.36 -25.44 -33.92
N TYR A 678 26.10 -25.94 -34.90
CA TYR A 678 25.59 -26.66 -36.07
C TYR A 678 26.70 -27.45 -36.78
N ALA A 679 26.36 -28.65 -37.25
CA ALA A 679 27.16 -29.38 -38.24
C ALA A 679 26.26 -30.28 -39.11
N SER A 680 26.76 -30.63 -40.30
CA SER A 680 26.09 -31.56 -41.23
C SER A 680 26.24 -33.04 -40.81
N THR A 681 27.01 -33.32 -39.76
CA THR A 681 27.13 -34.63 -39.09
C THR A 681 26.69 -34.51 -37.64
N ALA A 682 26.44 -35.63 -36.96
CA ALA A 682 26.18 -35.60 -35.51
C ALA A 682 27.36 -34.95 -34.77
N TYR A 683 27.07 -34.16 -33.74
CA TYR A 683 28.08 -33.40 -33.02
C TYR A 683 27.78 -33.26 -31.53
N GLN A 684 28.86 -33.09 -30.77
CA GLN A 684 28.88 -32.55 -29.42
C GLN A 684 29.78 -31.31 -29.39
N GLN A 685 29.25 -30.20 -28.90
CA GLN A 685 29.98 -28.93 -28.89
C GLN A 685 29.70 -28.15 -27.62
N THR A 686 30.77 -27.71 -26.95
CA THR A 686 30.73 -26.70 -25.90
C THR A 686 31.43 -25.44 -26.40
N ALA A 687 30.84 -24.27 -26.15
CA ALA A 687 31.53 -22.98 -26.13
C ALA A 687 31.56 -22.50 -24.68
N TYR A 688 32.73 -22.16 -24.12
CA TYR A 688 32.84 -21.79 -22.71
C TYR A 688 33.86 -20.69 -22.45
N GLN A 689 33.71 -20.04 -21.30
CA GLN A 689 34.66 -19.07 -20.78
C GLN A 689 35.00 -19.42 -19.33
N ALA A 690 36.30 -19.51 -19.03
CA ALA A 690 36.80 -19.63 -17.67
C ALA A 690 37.18 -18.23 -17.16
N VAL A 691 36.64 -17.82 -16.03
CA VAL A 691 36.86 -16.50 -15.46
C VAL A 691 37.36 -16.60 -14.02
N SER A 692 38.28 -15.70 -13.66
CA SER A 692 38.72 -15.52 -12.27
C SER A 692 37.75 -14.61 -11.56
N VAL A 693 37.18 -15.09 -10.45
CA VAL A 693 36.19 -14.34 -9.66
C VAL A 693 36.50 -14.50 -8.18
N PRO A 694 36.26 -13.49 -7.32
CA PRO A 694 36.37 -13.68 -5.88
C PRO A 694 35.52 -14.85 -5.39
N ASN A 695 35.91 -15.48 -4.28
CA ASN A 695 35.02 -16.44 -3.64
C ASN A 695 33.69 -15.78 -3.24
N GLY A 696 32.59 -16.51 -3.41
CA GLY A 696 31.25 -15.99 -3.19
C GLY A 696 30.20 -16.75 -3.98
N THR A 697 28.97 -16.28 -3.92
CA THR A 697 27.84 -16.86 -4.63
C THR A 697 27.60 -16.11 -5.93
N TYR A 698 27.28 -16.84 -7.00
CA TYR A 698 27.11 -16.32 -8.36
C TYR A 698 25.87 -16.91 -9.02
N ARG A 699 25.40 -16.23 -10.06
CA ARG A 699 24.34 -16.71 -10.96
C ARG A 699 24.84 -16.66 -12.40
N ALA A 700 24.60 -17.74 -13.14
CA ALA A 700 24.87 -17.82 -14.57
C ALA A 700 23.56 -17.96 -15.37
N THR A 701 23.45 -17.25 -16.48
CA THR A 701 22.33 -17.39 -17.42
C THR A 701 22.81 -17.36 -18.87
N VAL A 702 21.99 -17.94 -19.76
CA VAL A 702 22.13 -17.80 -21.22
C VAL A 702 20.76 -17.95 -21.85
N TRP A 703 20.48 -17.23 -22.93
CA TRP A 703 19.28 -17.47 -23.72
C TRP A 703 19.58 -18.46 -24.83
N VAL A 704 18.66 -19.39 -25.05
CA VAL A 704 18.81 -20.45 -26.03
C VAL A 704 17.56 -20.61 -26.89
N ARG A 705 17.76 -20.99 -28.14
CA ARG A 705 16.72 -21.56 -29.01
C ARG A 705 17.33 -22.70 -29.82
N SER A 706 16.49 -23.60 -30.29
CA SER A 706 16.98 -24.86 -30.85
C SER A 706 16.04 -25.44 -31.88
N GLY A 707 16.61 -25.97 -32.97
CA GLY A 707 15.89 -26.71 -34.00
C GLY A 707 16.40 -28.15 -34.11
N GLY A 708 15.47 -29.12 -34.02
CA GLY A 708 15.72 -30.51 -34.41
C GLY A 708 15.70 -31.58 -33.30
N GLY A 709 15.40 -31.22 -32.05
CA GLY A 709 15.24 -32.21 -30.96
C GLY A 709 16.56 -32.87 -30.54
N GLN A 710 17.51 -32.06 -30.10
CA GLN A 710 18.81 -32.46 -29.55
C GLN A 710 18.68 -33.42 -28.38
N SER A 711 19.73 -34.20 -28.08
CA SER A 711 19.76 -35.02 -26.86
C SER A 711 20.04 -34.20 -25.60
N ALA A 712 20.70 -33.05 -25.74
CA ALA A 712 20.93 -32.08 -24.68
C ALA A 712 21.23 -30.70 -25.27
N VAL A 713 20.65 -29.64 -24.69
CA VAL A 713 21.01 -28.25 -24.95
C VAL A 713 20.99 -27.52 -23.62
N ARG A 714 22.19 -27.21 -23.10
CA ARG A 714 22.34 -26.77 -21.71
C ARG A 714 23.33 -25.65 -21.49
N LEU A 715 23.07 -24.90 -20.44
CA LEU A 715 24.03 -24.11 -19.71
C LEU A 715 24.79 -25.03 -18.76
N GLU A 716 26.11 -24.90 -18.74
CA GLU A 716 27.01 -25.67 -17.89
C GLU A 716 27.83 -24.72 -17.01
N VAL A 717 27.98 -25.07 -15.74
CA VAL A 717 28.88 -24.37 -14.82
C VAL A 717 29.81 -25.37 -14.13
N SER A 718 31.11 -25.14 -14.21
CA SER A 718 32.14 -26.02 -13.63
C SER A 718 33.30 -25.20 -13.02
N ASN A 719 34.29 -25.89 -12.45
CA ASN A 719 35.51 -25.30 -11.89
C ASN A 719 35.32 -24.27 -10.76
N TYR A 720 34.13 -24.23 -10.14
CA TYR A 720 33.78 -23.36 -9.03
C TYR A 720 34.08 -23.96 -7.64
N GLY A 721 34.62 -25.18 -7.60
CA GLY A 721 34.93 -25.93 -6.39
C GLY A 721 33.86 -26.96 -5.97
N GLY A 722 32.75 -27.04 -6.70
CA GLY A 722 31.75 -28.10 -6.56
C GLY A 722 31.66 -29.01 -7.79
N THR A 723 30.70 -29.92 -7.79
CA THR A 723 30.36 -30.77 -8.95
C THR A 723 29.75 -29.92 -10.07
N PRO A 724 30.01 -30.21 -11.36
CA PRO A 724 29.38 -29.47 -12.46
C PRO A 724 27.86 -29.36 -12.33
N LEU A 725 27.33 -28.17 -12.61
CA LEU A 725 25.91 -27.86 -12.60
C LEU A 725 25.41 -27.67 -14.02
N TYR A 726 24.15 -28.04 -14.24
CA TYR A 726 23.52 -28.01 -15.56
C TYR A 726 22.10 -27.43 -15.48
N SER A 727 21.72 -26.68 -16.50
CA SER A 727 20.35 -26.25 -16.77
C SER A 727 20.06 -26.53 -18.24
N ASP A 728 19.08 -27.38 -18.55
CA ASP A 728 18.87 -27.98 -19.87
C ASP A 728 17.40 -27.88 -20.29
N ILE A 729 17.13 -27.69 -21.59
CA ILE A 729 15.78 -27.78 -22.18
C ILE A 729 15.39 -29.22 -22.57
N GLY A 730 16.28 -30.19 -22.34
CA GLY A 730 16.13 -31.58 -22.72
C GLY A 730 16.06 -31.76 -24.25
N ALA A 731 15.21 -32.68 -24.69
CA ALA A 731 14.96 -32.93 -26.12
C ALA A 731 13.94 -31.99 -26.78
N ALA A 732 13.55 -30.92 -26.09
CA ALA A 732 12.58 -29.97 -26.61
C ALA A 732 13.17 -29.16 -27.78
N SER A 733 12.46 -29.15 -28.92
CA SER A 733 12.76 -28.24 -30.02
C SER A 733 12.01 -26.92 -29.80
N ILE A 734 12.74 -25.81 -29.68
CA ILE A 734 12.19 -24.46 -29.45
C ILE A 734 12.69 -23.47 -30.52
N PRO A 735 12.38 -23.67 -31.81
CA PRO A 735 13.01 -22.90 -32.89
C PRO A 735 12.53 -21.44 -32.97
N ASN A 736 11.32 -21.16 -32.50
CA ASN A 736 10.61 -19.89 -32.66
C ASN A 736 10.63 -19.01 -31.40
N THR A 737 11.25 -19.48 -30.32
CA THR A 737 11.21 -18.78 -29.02
C THR A 737 12.54 -18.92 -28.31
N TRP A 738 13.09 -17.80 -27.84
CA TRP A 738 14.24 -17.81 -26.94
C TRP A 738 13.78 -18.18 -25.53
N THR A 739 14.46 -19.14 -24.91
CA THR A 739 14.24 -19.59 -23.53
C THR A 739 15.49 -19.32 -22.71
N GLN A 740 15.36 -18.78 -21.50
CA GLN A 740 16.51 -18.53 -20.64
C GLN A 740 16.83 -19.77 -19.81
N LEU A 741 18.06 -20.24 -19.89
CA LEU A 741 18.62 -21.22 -18.98
C LEU A 741 19.26 -20.48 -17.80
N VAL A 742 19.07 -21.01 -16.60
CA VAL A 742 19.53 -20.40 -15.35
C VAL A 742 20.19 -21.46 -14.48
N ILE A 743 21.41 -21.18 -14.02
CA ILE A 743 22.05 -21.87 -12.89
C ILE A 743 22.28 -20.82 -11.81
N ASP A 744 21.69 -21.04 -10.65
CA ASP A 744 21.73 -20.10 -9.54
C ASP A 744 22.50 -20.67 -8.35
N ASN A 745 22.86 -19.82 -7.40
CA ASN A 745 23.56 -20.16 -6.16
C ASN A 745 24.90 -20.91 -6.36
N ILE A 746 25.65 -20.54 -7.41
CA ILE A 746 26.98 -21.08 -7.71
C ILE A 746 27.95 -20.58 -6.66
N THR A 747 28.31 -21.42 -5.69
CA THR A 747 29.20 -21.03 -4.58
C THR A 747 30.66 -21.27 -4.97
N VAL A 748 31.28 -20.25 -5.54
CA VAL A 748 32.69 -20.28 -5.95
C VAL A 748 33.59 -20.27 -4.71
N THR A 749 34.39 -21.32 -4.58
CA THR A 749 35.37 -21.51 -3.48
C THR A 749 36.82 -21.57 -3.98
N THR A 750 37.01 -21.71 -5.29
CA THR A 750 38.30 -21.88 -5.96
C THR A 750 38.88 -20.60 -6.54
N GLY A 751 38.15 -19.47 -6.47
CA GLY A 751 38.53 -18.23 -7.13
C GLY A 751 38.35 -18.22 -8.66
N THR A 752 37.76 -19.27 -9.21
CA THR A 752 37.53 -19.44 -10.65
C THR A 752 36.15 -20.04 -10.91
N VAL A 753 35.56 -19.78 -12.08
CA VAL A 753 34.37 -20.47 -12.55
C VAL A 753 34.39 -20.56 -14.07
N THR A 754 33.93 -21.69 -14.60
CA THR A 754 33.75 -21.90 -16.03
C THR A 754 32.26 -21.91 -16.35
N VAL A 755 31.83 -21.07 -17.28
CA VAL A 755 30.45 -21.00 -17.79
C VAL A 755 30.48 -21.38 -19.26
N GLY A 756 29.60 -22.29 -19.68
CA GLY A 756 29.54 -22.72 -21.08
C GLY A 756 28.14 -23.08 -21.57
N ALA A 757 27.98 -23.08 -22.88
CA ALA A 757 26.82 -23.59 -23.58
C ALA A 757 27.20 -24.91 -24.27
N PHE A 758 26.42 -25.96 -24.07
CA PHE A 758 26.63 -27.28 -24.66
C PHE A 758 25.45 -27.69 -25.54
N SER A 759 25.76 -28.37 -26.65
CA SER A 759 24.77 -29.03 -27.49
C SER A 759 25.25 -30.44 -27.88
N ASN A 760 24.37 -31.43 -27.74
CA ASN A 760 24.54 -32.79 -28.26
C ASN A 760 23.42 -33.08 -29.27
N ALA A 761 23.79 -33.21 -30.54
CA ALA A 761 22.84 -33.10 -31.64
C ALA A 761 23.10 -34.10 -32.78
N LEU A 762 22.03 -34.52 -33.43
CA LEU A 762 22.10 -35.25 -34.69
C LEU A 762 22.51 -34.32 -35.84
N ALA A 763 22.91 -34.93 -36.96
CA ALA A 763 23.26 -34.22 -38.19
C ALA A 763 22.16 -33.24 -38.62
N GLY A 764 22.52 -31.99 -38.90
CA GLY A 764 21.60 -30.95 -39.38
C GLY A 764 20.80 -30.23 -38.31
N ASN A 765 20.85 -30.67 -37.05
CA ASN A 765 20.23 -29.97 -35.94
C ASN A 765 21.09 -28.79 -35.49
N TRP A 766 20.47 -27.73 -34.97
CA TRP A 766 21.18 -26.52 -34.54
C TRP A 766 20.67 -26.01 -33.21
N ALA A 767 21.56 -25.44 -32.41
CA ALA A 767 21.24 -24.67 -31.22
C ALA A 767 21.85 -23.28 -31.36
N ALA A 768 21.15 -22.25 -30.89
CA ALA A 768 21.66 -20.89 -30.87
C ALA A 768 21.61 -20.33 -29.46
N PHE A 769 22.68 -19.67 -29.05
CA PHE A 769 22.85 -19.10 -27.72
C PHE A 769 23.21 -17.62 -27.80
N ASP A 770 22.69 -16.84 -26.86
CA ASP A 770 22.91 -15.40 -26.83
C ASP A 770 22.79 -14.86 -25.40
N ASP A 771 23.26 -13.63 -25.18
CA ASP A 771 23.19 -12.90 -23.90
C ASP A 771 23.68 -13.74 -22.70
N PHE A 772 24.89 -14.30 -22.79
CA PHE A 772 25.50 -15.02 -21.67
C PHE A 772 25.70 -14.07 -20.49
N ASN A 773 25.44 -14.52 -19.27
CA ASN A 773 25.64 -13.70 -18.08
C ASN A 773 26.26 -14.51 -16.96
N LEU A 774 27.26 -13.92 -16.30
CA LEU A 774 27.73 -14.37 -14.99
C LEU A 774 27.81 -13.15 -14.09
N VAL A 775 27.02 -13.15 -13.03
CA VAL A 775 26.98 -12.04 -12.08
C VAL A 775 27.22 -12.55 -10.67
N LYS A 776 27.93 -11.74 -9.88
CA LYS A 776 28.03 -11.99 -8.45
C LYS A 776 26.64 -11.82 -7.86
N LYS A 777 26.26 -12.72 -6.96
CA LYS A 777 24.98 -12.65 -6.27
C LYS A 777 25.08 -11.77 -5.05
#